data_AF-A0A7D5HNL2-F1
#
_entry.id   AF-A0A7D5HNL2-F1
#
_cell.length_a   1.000
_cell.length_b   1.000
_cell.length_c   1.000
_cell.angle_alpha   90.00
_cell.angle_beta   90.00
_cell.angle_gamma   90.00
#
_symmetry.space_group_name_H-M   'P 1'
#
loop_
_entity.id
_entity.type
_entity.pdbx_description
1 polymer ?
#
loop_
_entity_poly.entity_id
_entity_poly.type
_entity_poly.pdbx_seq_one_letter_code
_entity_poly.pdbx_strand_id
1 'polypeptide(L)'
;MNLSRLLCSVVLVANATLAQAEAFKISDIRINGLQRVSAGSVFGALPLNVGDQADDGRLVESTRALFKTGFFQDINLARDGNVLIINVVERPSISSIEIEGNKAISTEDLMKGLKQSGLAEGEIFQRATLEGVRNELQRQYVAQGRYSATVDADVVPQPRNRVSLKIKIDEGSVAAIKHINVVGNTVFSEEELTDQFQLKTSNWLSFFKNDDKYAREKLSGDLEKLRSYYLDRGYINMDITSTQVSISPDKKSVFITVNINEGQRYTVRDVKLSGELKAPEDQVKALLLVQKGQVFSRKLMTTTSELITRRLGNEGYTFANVNGVPQTHDDDHTVDITFMVVPGKRAYVDRINFVGNTKTDDKVLRREMRQMEGGWASTYLIDQSKTRLERLGFFKTVNVETPAVPGKDDQVDVNYSVEEQASGSITASVGFAQSAGLILGGSITQSNFLGTGNYASIGLTKSEYQTKYNFAYTNPYFTPDGVSLGYNLFLNKTDYNDYYDDGVSYYSINSYGMGTTFGYPISETTRMTYGLTLQHDEISPGTYSADEIYDFIERNGESFTNLKASVAWSESTLNRGVLANRGHSQSLSFMATVPGSDLTFYKLDYNGQTFLPMSSNTSIRLHTKLGYGNGYGSTDGLPFYENYTAGGEGSVRGFKSGTLGPRSTPATGTYSSMGQEYYSDRSTDSLGGNILITGGAEYLFPMPFIKDQKSLQTSIFWDFGTVYSDKCYLSTTQNCGTVSLSEMAASLGVGATWYSPLGPLTFSLALPLRSPSGSEAQVFQFSLGQTF
;
A
#
# COMPACT_ATOMS: atom_id res chain seq x y z
N MET A 1 31.69 61.21 -75.82
CA MET A 1 32.00 60.78 -74.43
C MET A 1 32.37 59.31 -74.46
N ASN A 2 33.55 58.98 -73.93
CA ASN A 2 34.39 57.90 -74.47
C ASN A 2 33.92 56.47 -74.14
N LEU A 3 33.57 55.74 -75.20
CA LEU A 3 33.27 54.30 -75.21
C LEU A 3 34.42 53.42 -74.65
N SER A 4 35.64 53.96 -74.53
CA SER A 4 36.82 53.21 -74.05
C SER A 4 36.81 52.92 -72.55
N ARG A 5 36.08 53.70 -71.73
CA ARG A 5 36.00 53.44 -70.28
C ARG A 5 34.99 52.36 -69.92
N LEU A 6 33.94 52.15 -70.72
CA LEU A 6 32.97 51.07 -70.53
C LEU A 6 33.53 49.71 -70.98
N LEU A 7 34.35 49.69 -72.04
CA LEU A 7 34.99 48.45 -72.51
C LEU A 7 36.03 47.92 -71.51
N CYS A 8 36.80 48.78 -70.84
CA CYS A 8 37.74 48.33 -69.81
C CYS A 8 37.05 47.79 -68.54
N SER A 9 35.85 48.27 -68.20
CA SER A 9 35.08 47.71 -67.07
C SER A 9 34.45 46.35 -67.43
N VAL A 10 34.01 46.16 -68.67
CA VAL A 10 33.49 44.86 -69.15
C VAL A 10 34.60 43.82 -69.33
N VAL A 11 35.81 44.21 -69.74
CA VAL A 11 36.95 43.29 -69.92
C VAL A 11 37.62 42.90 -68.60
N LEU A 12 37.54 43.73 -67.55
CA LEU A 12 37.97 43.37 -66.19
C LEU A 12 36.97 42.44 -65.47
N VAL A 13 35.68 42.50 -65.81
CA VAL A 13 34.69 41.52 -65.33
C VAL A 13 34.77 40.20 -66.12
N ALA A 14 35.22 40.22 -67.38
CA ALA A 14 35.41 39.02 -68.20
C ALA A 14 36.70 38.22 -67.90
N ASN A 15 37.63 38.77 -67.10
CA ASN A 15 38.85 38.07 -66.64
C ASN A 15 38.85 37.76 -65.13
N ALA A 16 37.68 37.81 -64.49
CA ALA A 16 37.49 37.01 -63.29
C ALA A 16 37.42 35.55 -63.74
N THR A 17 38.59 34.95 -64.01
CA THR A 17 38.72 33.50 -63.89
C THR A 17 38.26 33.18 -62.48
N LEU A 18 37.03 32.68 -62.38
CA LEU A 18 36.62 31.82 -61.29
C LEU A 18 37.78 30.84 -61.15
N ALA A 19 38.56 30.98 -60.07
CA ALA A 19 39.47 29.95 -59.65
C ALA A 19 38.59 28.76 -59.26
N GLN A 20 38.10 28.02 -60.26
CA GLN A 20 37.58 26.68 -60.02
C GLN A 20 38.81 25.86 -59.64
N ALA A 21 38.87 25.46 -58.37
CA ALA A 21 39.74 24.38 -57.97
C ALA A 21 39.49 23.21 -58.92
N GLU A 22 40.53 22.79 -59.62
CA GLU A 22 40.45 21.78 -60.66
C GLU A 22 40.04 20.45 -60.02
N ALA A 23 38.81 20.00 -60.33
CA ALA A 23 38.31 18.71 -59.88
C ALA A 23 39.29 17.61 -60.30
N PHE A 24 39.70 16.78 -59.35
CA PHE A 24 40.73 15.76 -59.60
C PHE A 24 40.18 14.37 -59.43
N LYS A 25 40.72 13.44 -60.21
CA LYS A 25 40.35 12.02 -60.12
C LYS A 25 41.17 11.36 -59.02
N ILE A 26 40.48 10.77 -58.04
CA ILE A 26 41.12 10.09 -56.92
C ILE A 26 41.75 8.79 -57.42
N SER A 27 43.07 8.67 -57.27
CA SER A 27 43.84 7.45 -57.60
C SER A 27 44.05 6.54 -56.39
N ASP A 28 44.05 7.10 -55.18
CA ASP A 28 44.22 6.39 -53.91
C ASP A 28 43.68 7.27 -52.76
N ILE A 29 43.28 6.66 -51.65
CA ILE A 29 42.80 7.35 -50.44
C ILE A 29 43.61 6.85 -49.24
N ARG A 30 44.31 7.76 -48.57
CA ARG A 30 45.15 7.46 -47.40
C ARG A 30 44.55 8.10 -46.16
N ILE A 31 44.47 7.34 -45.08
CA ILE A 31 43.93 7.83 -43.80
C ILE A 31 45.05 7.82 -42.76
N ASN A 32 45.29 8.99 -42.15
CA ASN A 32 46.29 9.18 -41.11
C ASN A 32 45.61 9.57 -39.79
N GLY A 33 46.13 9.07 -38.67
CA GLY A 33 45.68 9.46 -37.33
C GLY A 33 44.63 8.55 -36.69
N LEU A 34 44.30 7.42 -37.34
CA LEU A 34 43.50 6.36 -36.72
C LEU A 34 44.29 5.65 -35.61
N GLN A 35 43.61 5.36 -34.50
CA GLN A 35 44.14 4.61 -33.37
C GLN A 35 43.20 3.46 -33.01
N ARG A 36 41.92 3.73 -32.79
CA ARG A 36 40.90 2.73 -32.41
C ARG A 36 39.84 2.53 -33.48
N VAL A 37 39.59 3.53 -34.32
CA VAL A 37 38.59 3.45 -35.40
C VAL A 37 39.19 2.67 -36.56
N SER A 38 38.47 1.67 -37.05
CA SER A 38 38.94 0.90 -38.20
C SER A 38 38.89 1.73 -39.47
N ALA A 39 39.86 1.56 -40.37
CA ALA A 39 39.86 2.23 -41.67
C ALA A 39 38.58 1.93 -42.47
N GLY A 40 38.03 0.71 -42.35
CA GLY A 40 36.77 0.32 -42.99
C GLY A 40 35.57 1.17 -42.56
N SER A 41 35.52 1.61 -41.29
CA SER A 41 34.48 2.50 -40.79
C SER A 41 34.53 3.89 -41.43
N VAL A 42 35.74 4.38 -41.74
CA VAL A 42 35.95 5.65 -42.44
C VAL A 42 35.54 5.52 -43.91
N PHE A 43 35.98 4.45 -44.58
CA PHE A 43 35.62 4.21 -45.98
C PHE A 43 34.11 4.00 -46.18
N GLY A 44 33.44 3.33 -45.25
CA GLY A 44 31.98 3.15 -45.32
C GLY A 44 31.17 4.43 -45.11
N ALA A 45 31.73 5.43 -44.42
CA ALA A 45 31.09 6.72 -44.18
C ALA A 45 31.49 7.80 -45.20
N LEU A 46 32.49 7.54 -46.04
CA LEU A 46 33.02 8.48 -47.01
C LEU A 46 32.22 8.40 -48.34
N PRO A 47 31.56 9.47 -48.79
CA PRO A 47 30.83 9.51 -50.07
C PRO A 47 31.76 9.71 -51.29
N LEU A 48 33.00 9.19 -51.21
CA LEU A 48 34.03 9.26 -52.25
C LEU A 48 34.78 7.92 -52.31
N ASN A 49 34.95 7.39 -53.53
CA ASN A 49 35.71 6.17 -53.78
C ASN A 49 36.94 6.45 -54.65
N VAL A 50 37.87 5.50 -54.65
CA VAL A 50 38.97 5.48 -55.61
C VAL A 50 38.40 5.39 -57.02
N GLY A 51 38.75 6.35 -57.88
CA GLY A 51 38.23 6.50 -59.24
C GLY A 51 37.23 7.65 -59.42
N ASP A 52 36.66 8.19 -58.33
CA ASP A 52 35.71 9.31 -58.38
C ASP A 52 36.41 10.66 -58.65
N GLN A 53 35.67 11.62 -59.19
CA GLN A 53 36.10 13.03 -59.24
C GLN A 53 35.75 13.72 -57.92
N ALA A 54 36.76 14.26 -57.25
CA ALA A 54 36.62 15.10 -56.07
C ALA A 54 36.71 16.57 -56.45
N ASP A 55 35.60 17.29 -56.27
CA ASP A 55 35.53 18.75 -56.27
C ASP A 55 35.36 19.26 -54.83
N ASP A 56 35.47 20.57 -54.63
CA ASP A 56 35.36 21.18 -53.29
C ASP A 56 34.01 20.88 -52.62
N GLY A 57 32.93 20.78 -53.40
CA GLY A 57 31.61 20.43 -52.90
C GLY A 57 31.57 19.04 -52.28
N ARG A 58 32.10 18.03 -52.99
CA ARG A 58 32.19 16.65 -52.49
C ARG A 58 33.17 16.48 -51.35
N LEU A 59 34.24 17.27 -51.29
CA LEU A 59 35.16 17.27 -50.16
C LEU A 59 34.49 17.82 -48.90
N VAL A 60 33.69 18.87 -49.01
CA VAL A 60 32.89 19.40 -47.89
C VAL A 60 31.82 18.40 -47.45
N GLU A 61 31.12 17.76 -48.39
CA GLU A 61 30.14 16.72 -48.08
C GLU A 61 30.80 15.53 -47.37
N SER A 62 31.95 15.09 -47.85
CA SER A 62 32.76 14.02 -47.24
C SER A 62 33.21 14.37 -45.83
N THR A 63 33.66 15.62 -45.63
CA THR A 63 34.05 16.12 -44.30
C THR A 63 32.85 16.11 -43.36
N ARG A 64 31.68 16.57 -43.81
CA ARG A 64 30.42 16.54 -43.02
C ARG A 64 29.97 15.11 -42.71
N ALA A 65 30.05 14.19 -43.67
CA ALA A 65 29.70 12.79 -43.48
C ALA A 65 30.60 12.12 -42.42
N LEU A 66 31.90 12.38 -42.48
CA LEU A 66 32.86 11.91 -41.47
C LEU A 66 32.63 12.54 -40.09
N PHE A 67 32.33 13.85 -40.00
CA PHE A 67 31.98 14.47 -38.72
C PHE A 67 30.67 13.91 -38.13
N LYS A 68 29.69 13.57 -38.98
CA LYS A 68 28.40 13.00 -38.57
C LYS A 68 28.55 11.63 -37.89
N THR A 69 29.63 10.90 -38.15
CA THR A 69 29.93 9.65 -37.44
C THR A 69 30.22 9.83 -35.95
N GLY A 70 30.61 11.04 -35.53
CA GLY A 70 30.94 11.35 -34.13
C GLY A 70 32.29 10.83 -33.66
N PHE A 71 33.05 10.12 -34.51
CA PHE A 71 34.34 9.52 -34.13
C PHE A 71 35.50 10.52 -34.04
N PHE A 72 35.42 11.65 -34.74
CA PHE A 72 36.56 12.54 -34.95
C PHE A 72 36.32 13.92 -34.33
N GLN A 73 37.37 14.46 -33.69
CA GLN A 73 37.42 15.81 -33.14
C GLN A 73 37.75 16.82 -34.24
N ASP A 74 38.67 16.44 -35.13
CA ASP A 74 39.15 17.26 -36.22
C ASP A 74 39.41 16.38 -37.45
N ILE A 75 39.10 16.91 -38.63
CA ILE A 75 39.25 16.23 -39.92
C ILE A 75 39.82 17.24 -40.91
N ASN A 76 41.00 16.94 -41.44
CA ASN A 76 41.65 17.74 -42.45
C ASN A 76 41.88 16.90 -43.72
N LEU A 77 41.25 17.32 -44.81
CA LEU A 77 41.43 16.71 -46.12
C LEU A 77 42.54 17.45 -46.87
N ALA A 78 43.63 16.73 -47.16
CA ALA A 78 44.75 17.22 -47.94
C ALA A 78 44.86 16.45 -49.26
N ARG A 79 45.49 17.06 -50.26
CA ARG A 79 45.73 16.47 -51.57
C ARG A 79 47.23 16.38 -51.82
N ASP A 80 47.69 15.21 -52.26
CA ASP A 80 49.05 14.98 -52.75
C ASP A 80 48.98 14.37 -54.15
N GLY A 81 49.18 15.19 -55.19
CA GLY A 81 48.96 14.80 -56.59
C GLY A 81 47.52 14.36 -56.86
N ASN A 82 47.30 13.07 -57.12
CA ASN A 82 45.99 12.44 -57.30
C ASN A 82 45.55 11.57 -56.10
N VAL A 83 46.24 11.67 -54.95
CA VAL A 83 45.92 10.92 -53.72
C VAL A 83 45.21 11.85 -52.74
N LEU A 84 44.07 11.39 -52.21
CA LEU A 84 43.34 12.09 -51.15
C LEU A 84 43.88 11.61 -49.78
N ILE A 85 44.41 12.55 -49.00
CA ILE A 85 44.92 12.29 -47.65
C ILE A 85 43.91 12.81 -46.63
N ILE A 86 43.35 11.90 -45.83
CA ILE A 86 42.42 12.20 -44.75
C ILE A 86 43.19 12.15 -43.44
N ASN A 87 43.55 13.32 -42.91
CA ASN A 87 44.15 13.41 -41.58
C ASN A 87 43.02 13.57 -40.55
N VAL A 88 42.92 12.64 -39.61
CA VAL A 88 41.88 12.64 -38.58
C VAL A 88 42.49 12.69 -37.19
N VAL A 89 41.81 13.38 -36.28
CA VAL A 89 42.06 13.31 -34.84
C VAL A 89 40.88 12.60 -34.20
N GLU A 90 41.08 11.35 -33.77
CA GLU A 90 40.03 10.59 -33.08
C GLU A 90 39.64 11.24 -31.75
N ARG A 91 38.34 11.27 -31.47
CA ARG A 91 37.84 11.64 -30.14
C ARG A 91 38.25 10.57 -29.13
N PRO A 92 38.65 10.97 -27.90
CA PRO A 92 38.98 9.99 -26.88
C PRO A 92 37.74 9.23 -26.42
N SER A 93 37.92 8.00 -25.94
CA SER A 93 36.85 7.25 -25.26
C SER A 93 36.87 7.51 -23.75
N ILE A 94 35.70 7.51 -23.12
CA ILE A 94 35.56 7.66 -21.67
C ILE A 94 36.02 6.36 -21.00
N SER A 95 37.00 6.46 -20.09
CA SER A 95 37.50 5.31 -19.33
C SER A 95 36.80 5.11 -18.00
N SER A 96 36.49 6.20 -17.31
CA SER A 96 35.82 6.21 -16.01
C SER A 96 35.07 7.53 -15.80
N ILE A 97 33.99 7.48 -15.02
CA ILE A 97 33.25 8.66 -14.56
C ILE A 97 33.21 8.64 -13.04
N GLU A 98 33.88 9.61 -12.41
CA GLU A 98 33.88 9.81 -10.96
C GLU A 98 32.95 10.97 -10.62
N ILE A 99 32.01 10.75 -9.70
CA ILE A 99 31.10 11.79 -9.18
C ILE A 99 31.40 11.98 -7.70
N GLU A 100 31.65 13.22 -7.31
CA GLU A 100 31.94 13.60 -5.92
C GLU A 100 30.98 14.72 -5.47
N GLY A 101 30.56 14.68 -4.21
CA GLY A 101 29.77 15.74 -3.58
C GLY A 101 28.24 15.61 -3.72
N ASN A 102 27.75 14.58 -4.41
CA ASN A 102 26.32 14.28 -4.51
C ASN A 102 25.79 13.54 -3.25
N LYS A 103 25.03 14.24 -2.42
CA LYS A 103 24.33 13.70 -1.24
C LYS A 103 22.81 13.67 -1.42
N ALA A 104 22.25 14.61 -2.18
CA ALA A 104 20.81 14.71 -2.42
C ALA A 104 20.31 13.76 -3.52
N ILE A 105 21.14 13.49 -4.53
CA ILE A 105 20.83 12.56 -5.62
C ILE A 105 21.82 11.39 -5.54
N SER A 106 21.29 10.16 -5.57
CA SER A 106 22.12 8.97 -5.51
C SER A 106 23.05 8.89 -6.72
N THR A 107 24.27 8.35 -6.52
CA THR A 107 25.23 8.19 -7.62
C THR A 107 24.69 7.29 -8.72
N GLU A 108 23.87 6.28 -8.36
CA GLU A 108 23.25 5.36 -9.31
C GLU A 108 22.27 6.08 -10.25
N ASP A 109 21.40 6.95 -9.71
CA ASP A 109 20.45 7.74 -10.50
C ASP A 109 21.17 8.71 -11.44
N LEU A 110 22.22 9.38 -10.94
CA LEU A 110 23.06 10.26 -11.76
C LEU A 110 23.72 9.49 -12.91
N MET A 111 24.34 8.34 -12.62
CA MET A 111 24.98 7.51 -13.63
C MET A 111 23.98 7.01 -14.69
N LYS A 112 22.76 6.67 -14.30
CA LYS A 112 21.68 6.28 -15.23
C LYS A 112 21.31 7.43 -16.18
N GLY A 113 21.17 8.65 -15.65
CA GLY A 113 20.91 9.85 -16.45
C GLY A 113 22.05 10.23 -17.40
N LEU A 114 23.30 10.11 -16.93
CA LEU A 114 24.50 10.31 -17.76
C LEU A 114 24.54 9.32 -18.93
N LYS A 115 24.27 8.04 -18.66
CA LYS A 115 24.22 6.99 -19.69
C LYS A 115 23.16 7.26 -20.74
N GLN A 116 21.96 7.69 -20.35
CA GLN A 116 20.90 8.09 -21.29
C GLN A 116 21.29 9.29 -22.16
N SER A 117 22.14 10.18 -21.63
CA SER A 117 22.65 11.36 -22.34
C SER A 117 23.89 11.05 -23.21
N GLY A 118 24.31 9.79 -23.30
CA GLY A 118 25.48 9.37 -24.09
C GLY A 118 26.83 9.57 -23.40
N LEU A 119 26.86 9.71 -22.07
CA LEU A 119 28.08 9.71 -21.25
C LEU A 119 28.13 8.45 -20.40
N ALA A 120 28.87 7.44 -20.87
CA ALA A 120 29.10 6.20 -20.14
C ALA A 120 30.52 5.70 -20.39
N GLU A 121 31.01 4.82 -19.51
CA GLU A 121 32.30 4.17 -19.72
C GLU A 121 32.30 3.37 -21.03
N GLY A 122 33.34 3.56 -21.84
CA GLY A 122 33.46 2.96 -23.17
C GLY A 122 32.92 3.84 -24.31
N GLU A 123 32.07 4.82 -24.04
CA GLU A 123 31.51 5.72 -25.05
C GLU A 123 32.52 6.77 -25.54
N ILE A 124 32.25 7.36 -26.70
CA ILE A 124 33.08 8.42 -27.28
C ILE A 124 32.82 9.74 -26.57
N PHE A 125 33.87 10.37 -26.06
CA PHE A 125 33.75 11.64 -25.36
C PHE A 125 33.44 12.79 -26.31
N GLN A 126 32.39 13.56 -25.98
CA GLN A 126 32.06 14.80 -26.67
C GLN A 126 31.95 15.94 -25.67
N ARG A 127 32.72 17.01 -25.88
CA ARG A 127 32.73 18.17 -24.98
C ARG A 127 31.37 18.87 -24.88
N ALA A 128 30.64 18.97 -26.00
CA ALA A 128 29.31 19.57 -26.03
C ALA A 128 28.30 18.81 -25.17
N THR A 129 28.37 17.47 -25.17
CA THR A 129 27.52 16.62 -24.33
C THR A 129 27.82 16.83 -22.86
N LEU A 130 29.11 16.89 -22.47
CA LEU A 130 29.51 17.17 -21.09
C LEU A 130 28.98 18.52 -20.58
N GLU A 131 29.12 19.57 -21.39
CA GLU A 131 28.61 20.91 -21.05
C GLU A 131 27.08 20.94 -20.94
N GLY A 132 26.38 20.26 -21.86
CA GLY A 132 24.93 20.11 -21.81
C GLY A 132 24.46 19.39 -20.54
N VAL A 133 25.14 18.31 -20.20
CA VAL A 133 24.89 17.51 -18.99
C VAL A 133 25.21 18.31 -17.73
N ARG A 134 26.33 19.03 -17.66
CA ARG A 134 26.67 19.90 -16.51
C ARG A 134 25.55 20.90 -16.24
N ASN A 135 25.07 21.57 -17.28
CA ASN A 135 23.98 22.53 -17.17
C ASN A 135 22.65 21.86 -16.79
N GLU A 136 22.38 20.65 -17.29
CA GLU A 136 21.18 19.89 -16.91
C GLU A 136 21.23 19.43 -15.46
N LEU A 137 22.35 18.87 -15.00
CA LEU A 137 22.57 18.50 -13.60
C LEU A 137 22.37 19.71 -12.69
N GLN A 138 22.94 20.86 -13.04
CA GLN A 138 22.71 22.09 -12.30
C GLN A 138 21.22 22.50 -12.28
N ARG A 139 20.50 22.37 -13.42
CA ARG A 139 19.05 22.61 -13.49
C ARG A 139 18.26 21.65 -12.60
N GLN A 140 18.65 20.38 -12.51
CA GLN A 140 17.99 19.39 -11.65
C GLN A 140 18.15 19.75 -10.17
N TYR A 141 19.34 20.16 -9.74
CA TYR A 141 19.55 20.67 -8.38
C TYR A 141 18.72 21.93 -8.11
N VAL A 142 18.66 22.86 -9.07
CA VAL A 142 17.80 24.05 -8.99
C VAL A 142 16.32 23.67 -8.87
N ALA A 143 15.84 22.67 -9.61
CA ALA A 143 14.47 22.19 -9.54
C ALA A 143 14.11 21.61 -8.16
N GLN A 144 15.09 21.06 -7.44
CA GLN A 144 14.96 20.58 -6.06
C GLN A 144 15.15 21.69 -4.99
N GLY A 145 15.19 22.96 -5.41
CA GLY A 145 15.31 24.10 -4.51
C GLY A 145 16.75 24.47 -4.10
N ARG A 146 17.76 23.93 -4.79
CA ARG A 146 19.19 24.19 -4.51
C ARG A 146 19.79 25.17 -5.52
N TYR A 147 19.42 26.45 -5.40
CA TYR A 147 19.84 27.52 -6.32
C TYR A 147 21.32 27.91 -6.25
N SER A 148 21.98 27.56 -5.15
CA SER A 148 23.41 27.77 -4.95
C SER A 148 24.26 26.60 -5.47
N ALA A 149 23.65 25.56 -6.05
CA ALA A 149 24.38 24.41 -6.56
C ALA A 149 25.28 24.77 -7.76
N THR A 150 26.50 24.26 -7.74
CA THR A 150 27.48 24.36 -8.83
C THR A 150 27.99 22.97 -9.18
N VAL A 151 28.05 22.68 -10.48
CA VAL A 151 28.55 21.42 -11.00
C VAL A 151 29.78 21.75 -11.84
N ASP A 152 30.93 21.24 -11.44
CA ASP A 152 32.19 21.36 -12.17
C ASP A 152 32.54 20.01 -12.79
N ALA A 153 33.06 20.02 -14.01
CA ALA A 153 33.42 18.82 -14.74
C ALA A 153 34.85 18.93 -15.27
N ASP A 154 35.75 18.17 -14.67
CA ASP A 154 37.16 18.09 -15.05
C ASP A 154 37.36 16.92 -16.03
N VAL A 155 38.00 17.21 -17.17
CA VAL A 155 38.39 16.18 -18.15
C VAL A 155 39.87 15.89 -17.97
N VAL A 156 40.20 14.67 -17.53
CA VAL A 156 41.58 14.24 -17.28
C VAL A 156 42.04 13.32 -18.41
N PRO A 157 42.99 13.75 -19.27
CA PRO A 157 43.53 12.90 -20.31
C PRO A 157 44.23 11.66 -19.74
N GLN A 158 44.07 10.52 -20.41
CA GLN A 158 44.68 9.24 -20.05
C GLN A 158 45.43 8.62 -21.24
N PRO A 159 46.39 7.70 -20.98
CA PRO A 159 47.07 6.98 -22.04
C PRO A 159 46.10 6.20 -22.96
N ARG A 160 46.50 6.07 -24.23
CA ARG A 160 45.76 5.38 -25.31
C ARG A 160 44.48 6.11 -25.77
N ASN A 161 44.55 7.44 -25.90
CA ASN A 161 43.45 8.31 -26.34
C ASN A 161 42.15 8.09 -25.53
N ARG A 162 42.27 8.19 -24.21
CA ARG A 162 41.15 8.05 -23.27
C ARG A 162 41.04 9.28 -22.40
N VAL A 163 39.88 9.48 -21.81
CA VAL A 163 39.64 10.53 -20.81
C VAL A 163 38.88 9.97 -19.62
N SER A 164 39.27 10.39 -18.42
CA SER A 164 38.46 10.23 -17.21
C SER A 164 37.69 11.52 -16.96
N LEU A 165 36.41 11.38 -16.62
CA LEU A 165 35.56 12.51 -16.28
C LEU A 165 35.42 12.56 -14.76
N LYS A 166 35.77 13.70 -14.16
CA LYS A 166 35.59 13.93 -12.73
C LYS A 166 34.57 15.06 -12.55
N ILE A 167 33.38 14.69 -12.10
CA ILE A 167 32.26 15.62 -11.88
C ILE A 167 32.20 15.93 -10.38
N LYS A 168 32.52 17.18 -10.03
CA LYS A 168 32.45 17.69 -8.67
C LYS A 168 31.18 18.50 -8.51
N ILE A 169 30.36 18.11 -7.55
CA ILE A 169 29.07 18.75 -7.29
C ILE A 169 29.15 19.41 -5.92
N ASP A 170 29.03 20.74 -5.89
CA ASP A 170 28.64 21.45 -4.68
C ASP A 170 27.12 21.65 -4.74
N GLU A 171 26.39 20.95 -3.87
CA GLU A 171 24.92 21.02 -3.85
C GLU A 171 24.38 22.33 -3.26
N GLY A 172 25.23 23.13 -2.62
CA GLY A 172 24.84 24.34 -1.94
C GLY A 172 23.80 24.13 -0.82
N SER A 173 23.31 25.25 -0.27
CA SER A 173 22.22 25.23 0.70
C SER A 173 20.86 25.20 0.00
N VAL A 174 19.91 24.48 0.58
CA VAL A 174 18.51 24.51 0.15
C VAL A 174 17.92 25.89 0.47
N ALA A 175 17.31 26.52 -0.53
CA ALA A 175 16.59 27.76 -0.32
C ALA A 175 15.21 27.47 0.28
N ALA A 176 14.90 28.11 1.40
CA ALA A 176 13.64 27.92 2.10
C ALA A 176 12.63 29.00 1.69
N ILE A 177 11.36 28.62 1.59
CA ILE A 177 10.27 29.55 1.30
C ILE A 177 10.01 30.41 2.54
N LYS A 178 10.25 31.72 2.41
CA LYS A 178 10.02 32.68 3.49
C LYS A 178 8.59 33.19 3.53
N HIS A 179 8.05 33.54 2.36
CA HIS A 179 6.68 34.02 2.23
C HIS A 179 6.04 33.50 0.94
N ILE A 180 4.73 33.23 1.02
CA ILE A 180 3.86 32.93 -0.10
C ILE A 180 2.74 33.95 -0.01
N ASN A 181 2.68 34.87 -0.98
CA ASN A 181 1.69 35.92 -1.01
C ASN A 181 0.71 35.67 -2.14
N VAL A 182 -0.59 35.73 -1.83
CA VAL A 182 -1.65 35.79 -2.84
C VAL A 182 -2.16 37.22 -2.89
N VAL A 183 -2.21 37.81 -4.09
CA VAL A 183 -2.59 39.21 -4.28
C VAL A 183 -3.78 39.25 -5.24
N GLY A 184 -4.80 40.03 -4.87
CA GLY A 184 -6.06 40.12 -5.62
C GLY A 184 -7.19 39.27 -5.02
N ASN A 185 -6.94 38.55 -3.93
CA ASN A 185 -7.98 37.89 -3.15
C ASN A 185 -8.75 38.89 -2.28
N THR A 186 -10.08 38.89 -2.41
CA THR A 186 -11.01 39.72 -1.62
C THR A 186 -12.11 38.87 -1.00
N VAL A 187 -12.43 37.72 -1.60
CA VAL A 187 -13.46 36.79 -1.12
C VAL A 187 -12.91 35.86 -0.04
N PHE A 188 -11.72 35.30 -0.24
CA PHE A 188 -11.08 34.37 0.69
C PHE A 188 -9.83 35.00 1.29
N SER A 189 -9.54 34.64 2.54
CA SER A 189 -8.31 35.09 3.18
C SER A 189 -7.08 34.42 2.56
N GLU A 190 -5.94 35.10 2.61
CA GLU A 190 -4.68 34.55 2.09
C GLU A 190 -4.29 33.25 2.82
N GLU A 191 -4.57 33.17 4.12
CA GLU A 191 -4.31 31.98 4.94
C GLU A 191 -5.16 30.79 4.47
N GLU A 192 -6.45 30.99 4.16
CA GLU A 192 -7.31 29.92 3.64
C GLU A 192 -6.82 29.37 2.29
N LEU A 193 -6.33 30.25 1.41
CA LEU A 193 -5.83 29.87 0.09
C LEU A 193 -4.47 29.16 0.18
N THR A 194 -3.55 29.72 0.97
CA THR A 194 -2.23 29.11 1.22
C THR A 194 -2.32 27.84 2.04
N ASP A 195 -3.42 27.60 2.78
CA ASP A 195 -3.63 26.34 3.47
C ASP A 195 -3.77 25.14 2.50
N GLN A 196 -4.29 25.38 1.29
CA GLN A 196 -4.46 24.35 0.26
C GLN A 196 -3.13 23.90 -0.38
N PHE A 197 -2.07 24.69 -0.21
CA PHE A 197 -0.78 24.47 -0.87
C PHE A 197 -0.01 23.33 -0.20
N GLN A 198 0.76 22.57 -0.98
CA GLN A 198 1.79 21.67 -0.49
C GLN A 198 3.01 22.44 -0.03
N LEU A 199 3.34 23.54 -0.71
CA LEU A 199 4.39 24.46 -0.31
C LEU A 199 3.93 25.31 0.87
N LYS A 200 4.76 25.38 1.91
CA LYS A 200 4.49 26.15 3.12
C LYS A 200 5.68 27.06 3.45
N THR A 201 5.44 28.05 4.29
CA THR A 201 6.52 28.81 4.93
C THR A 201 7.18 27.93 6.00
N SER A 202 8.48 28.16 6.25
CA SER A 202 9.24 27.37 7.22
C SER A 202 8.57 27.37 8.60
N ASN A 203 8.26 26.17 9.10
CA ASN A 203 7.69 25.93 10.42
C ASN A 203 8.53 24.88 11.18
N TRP A 204 8.19 24.63 12.45
CA TRP A 204 8.97 23.72 13.32
C TRP A 204 8.96 22.25 12.87
N LEU A 205 8.01 21.83 12.00
CA LEU A 205 7.91 20.49 11.43
C LEU A 205 8.52 20.39 10.01
N SER A 206 8.93 21.50 9.40
CA SER A 206 9.42 21.54 8.02
C SER A 206 10.68 20.69 7.82
N PHE A 207 11.48 20.45 8.88
CA PHE A 207 12.64 19.55 8.81
C PHE A 207 12.27 18.10 8.43
N PHE A 208 11.06 17.66 8.80
CA PHE A 208 10.56 16.33 8.48
C PHE A 208 9.72 16.34 7.19
N LYS A 209 8.84 17.34 7.02
CA LYS A 209 7.91 17.41 5.89
C LYS A 209 8.53 17.90 4.58
N ASN A 210 9.63 18.63 4.64
CA ASN A 210 10.26 19.24 3.46
C ASN A 210 9.27 20.08 2.61
N ASP A 211 8.31 20.73 3.28
CA ASP A 211 7.25 21.55 2.67
C ASP A 211 7.69 23.00 2.41
N ASP A 212 8.77 23.44 3.06
CA ASP A 212 9.39 24.75 2.87
C ASP A 212 10.46 24.78 1.77
N LYS A 213 10.69 23.63 1.11
CA LYS A 213 11.61 23.51 -0.02
C LYS A 213 10.88 23.80 -1.32
N TYR A 214 11.26 24.89 -2.00
CA TYR A 214 10.69 25.22 -3.30
C TYR A 214 10.96 24.11 -4.32
N ALA A 215 9.90 23.71 -5.02
CA ALA A 215 9.98 22.89 -6.22
C ALA A 215 8.95 23.42 -7.23
N ARG A 216 9.33 23.53 -8.51
CA ARG A 216 8.46 24.11 -9.54
C ARG A 216 7.20 23.26 -9.74
N GLU A 217 7.34 21.94 -9.67
CA GLU A 217 6.26 20.97 -9.85
C GLU A 217 5.22 21.10 -8.73
N LYS A 218 5.68 21.25 -7.48
CA LYS A 218 4.80 21.50 -6.33
C LYS A 218 4.04 22.81 -6.48
N LEU A 219 4.73 23.90 -6.87
CA LEU A 219 4.07 25.19 -7.10
C LEU A 219 3.01 25.08 -8.20
N SER A 220 3.30 24.42 -9.33
CA SER A 220 2.32 24.22 -10.40
C SER A 220 1.09 23.45 -9.90
N GLY A 221 1.27 22.43 -9.07
CA GLY A 221 0.18 21.72 -8.43
C GLY A 221 -0.62 22.60 -7.47
N ASP A 222 0.06 23.46 -6.71
CA ASP A 222 -0.56 24.40 -5.78
C ASP A 222 -1.37 25.48 -6.48
N LEU A 223 -0.91 25.99 -7.63
CA LEU A 223 -1.67 26.91 -8.47
C LEU A 223 -2.95 26.26 -9.02
N GLU A 224 -2.91 24.99 -9.45
CA GLU A 224 -4.12 24.29 -9.90
C GLU A 224 -5.08 24.00 -8.74
N LYS A 225 -4.57 23.73 -7.53
CA LYS A 225 -5.40 23.62 -6.33
C LYS A 225 -6.07 24.94 -5.97
N LEU A 226 -5.33 26.05 -6.03
CA LEU A 226 -5.88 27.39 -5.83
C LEU A 226 -7.00 27.63 -6.83
N ARG A 227 -6.74 27.40 -8.12
CA ARG A 227 -7.72 27.57 -9.19
C ARG A 227 -8.95 26.69 -8.97
N SER A 228 -8.75 25.42 -8.65
CA SER A 228 -9.83 24.47 -8.35
C SER A 228 -10.64 24.91 -7.14
N TYR A 229 -10.01 25.45 -6.10
CA TYR A 229 -10.70 25.94 -4.89
C TYR A 229 -11.75 27.02 -5.19
N TYR A 230 -11.43 27.94 -6.12
CA TYR A 230 -12.33 28.98 -6.61
C TYR A 230 -13.41 28.42 -7.56
N LEU A 231 -13.00 27.63 -8.55
CA LEU A 231 -13.90 27.02 -9.55
C LEU A 231 -14.94 26.09 -8.90
N ASP A 232 -14.59 25.45 -7.79
CA ASP A 232 -15.48 24.58 -7.02
C ASP A 232 -16.52 25.36 -6.20
N ARG A 233 -16.36 26.68 -6.04
CA ARG A 233 -17.22 27.58 -5.26
C ARG A 233 -17.96 28.61 -6.10
N GLY A 234 -17.93 28.48 -7.42
CA GLY A 234 -18.75 29.25 -8.36
C GLY A 234 -18.02 30.34 -9.11
N TYR A 235 -16.71 30.50 -8.92
CA TYR A 235 -15.92 31.56 -9.56
C TYR A 235 -15.35 31.08 -10.91
N ILE A 236 -16.22 30.98 -11.93
CA ILE A 236 -15.87 30.40 -13.25
C ILE A 236 -14.79 31.21 -13.97
N ASN A 237 -14.88 32.54 -13.87
CA ASN A 237 -13.96 33.46 -14.53
C ASN A 237 -12.71 33.75 -13.69
N MET A 238 -12.44 32.91 -12.67
CA MET A 238 -11.23 33.04 -11.87
C MET A 238 -10.00 32.70 -12.71
N ASP A 239 -9.01 33.59 -12.67
CA ASP A 239 -7.78 33.43 -13.41
C ASP A 239 -6.54 33.82 -12.57
N ILE A 240 -5.41 33.18 -12.87
CA ILE A 240 -4.12 33.49 -12.26
C ILE A 240 -3.36 34.38 -13.24
N THR A 241 -3.38 35.69 -12.98
CA THR A 241 -2.82 36.69 -13.90
C THR A 241 -1.32 36.59 -14.05
N SER A 242 -0.60 36.28 -12.97
CA SER A 242 0.84 36.00 -13.02
C SER A 242 1.34 35.30 -11.75
N THR A 243 2.46 34.60 -11.87
CA THR A 243 3.18 34.02 -10.73
C THR A 243 4.64 34.48 -10.78
N GLN A 244 5.08 35.13 -9.72
CA GLN A 244 6.43 35.67 -9.59
C GLN A 244 7.15 34.90 -8.48
N VAL A 245 8.29 34.32 -8.81
CA VAL A 245 9.18 33.66 -7.84
C VAL A 245 10.45 34.48 -7.78
N SER A 246 10.72 35.09 -6.63
CA SER A 246 11.95 35.85 -6.39
C SER A 246 12.82 35.14 -5.36
N ILE A 247 14.13 35.33 -5.48
CA ILE A 247 15.13 34.67 -4.65
C ILE A 247 15.99 35.77 -4.04
N SER A 248 16.32 35.63 -2.75
CA SER A 248 17.22 36.57 -2.09
C SER A 248 18.63 36.54 -2.71
N PRO A 249 19.40 37.65 -2.68
CA PRO A 249 20.74 37.70 -3.25
C PRO A 249 21.71 36.64 -2.70
N ASP A 250 21.52 36.21 -1.46
CA ASP A 250 22.29 35.14 -0.81
C ASP A 250 21.85 33.72 -1.22
N LYS A 251 20.83 33.59 -2.08
CA LYS A 251 20.24 32.34 -2.59
C LYS A 251 19.68 31.41 -1.50
N LYS A 252 19.34 31.94 -0.32
CA LYS A 252 18.81 31.14 0.81
C LYS A 252 17.30 31.24 1.00
N SER A 253 16.67 32.30 0.50
CA SER A 253 15.24 32.56 0.70
C SER A 253 14.51 32.66 -0.64
N VAL A 254 13.35 32.03 -0.71
CA VAL A 254 12.43 32.11 -1.85
C VAL A 254 11.16 32.85 -1.42
N PHE A 255 10.68 33.76 -2.26
CA PHE A 255 9.42 34.47 -2.10
C PHE A 255 8.54 34.18 -3.31
N ILE A 256 7.32 33.73 -3.06
CA ILE A 256 6.34 33.40 -4.10
C ILE A 256 5.22 34.43 -4.03
N THR A 257 4.89 35.05 -5.16
CA THR A 257 3.75 35.97 -5.27
C THR A 257 2.84 35.51 -6.40
N VAL A 258 1.60 35.20 -6.06
CA VAL A 258 0.57 34.75 -6.99
C VAL A 258 -0.45 35.87 -7.14
N ASN A 259 -0.51 36.48 -8.31
CA ASN A 259 -1.51 37.51 -8.62
C ASN A 259 -2.73 36.83 -9.23
N ILE A 260 -3.91 37.07 -8.67
CA ILE A 260 -5.16 36.44 -9.10
C ILE A 260 -6.22 37.49 -9.45
N ASN A 261 -7.15 37.09 -10.31
CA ASN A 261 -8.43 37.77 -10.51
C ASN A 261 -9.53 36.78 -10.14
N GLU A 262 -10.27 37.06 -9.07
CA GLU A 262 -11.28 36.13 -8.53
C GLU A 262 -12.49 35.99 -9.46
N GLY A 263 -12.83 37.03 -10.23
CA GLY A 263 -14.07 37.07 -11.00
C GLY A 263 -15.33 37.10 -10.12
N GLN A 264 -16.49 36.97 -10.75
CA GLN A 264 -17.79 36.95 -10.07
C GLN A 264 -18.27 35.52 -9.79
N ARG A 265 -19.21 35.38 -8.85
CA ARG A 265 -19.79 34.08 -8.47
C ARG A 265 -20.99 33.75 -9.34
N TYR A 266 -20.98 32.56 -9.95
CA TYR A 266 -22.02 32.07 -10.84
C TYR A 266 -22.92 31.03 -10.17
N THR A 267 -24.20 31.06 -10.54
CA THR A 267 -25.20 30.05 -10.15
C THR A 267 -25.70 29.27 -11.35
N VAL A 268 -26.06 28.00 -11.14
CA VAL A 268 -26.51 27.11 -12.21
C VAL A 268 -27.95 27.45 -12.58
N ARG A 269 -28.19 27.90 -13.81
CA ARG A 269 -29.51 28.23 -14.32
C ARG A 269 -30.23 27.02 -14.90
N ASP A 270 -29.52 26.21 -15.66
CA ASP A 270 -30.07 25.01 -16.28
C ASP A 270 -29.01 23.92 -16.45
N VAL A 271 -29.45 22.66 -16.44
CA VAL A 271 -28.60 21.48 -16.63
C VAL A 271 -29.21 20.63 -17.72
N LYS A 272 -28.48 20.46 -18.83
CA LYS A 272 -28.94 19.74 -20.02
C LYS A 272 -28.08 18.52 -20.27
N LEU A 273 -28.73 17.42 -20.65
CA LEU A 273 -28.08 16.24 -21.20
C LEU A 273 -28.30 16.25 -22.71
N SER A 274 -27.23 16.08 -23.49
CA SER A 274 -27.27 16.07 -24.96
C SER A 274 -26.47 14.89 -25.50
N GLY A 275 -26.89 14.34 -26.63
CA GLY A 275 -26.26 13.18 -27.27
C GLY A 275 -27.01 11.86 -27.07
N GLU A 276 -26.35 10.75 -27.38
CA GLU A 276 -26.94 9.41 -27.28
C GLU A 276 -26.61 8.77 -25.93
N LEU A 277 -27.58 8.72 -25.02
CA LEU A 277 -27.34 8.21 -23.67
C LEU A 277 -27.09 6.71 -23.60
N LYS A 278 -27.62 5.90 -24.54
CA LYS A 278 -27.49 4.42 -24.57
C LYS A 278 -27.79 3.66 -23.25
N ALA A 279 -28.35 4.35 -22.26
CA ALA A 279 -28.76 3.89 -20.95
C ALA A 279 -30.10 4.57 -20.59
N PRO A 280 -30.91 4.00 -19.67
CA PRO A 280 -32.17 4.60 -19.26
C PRO A 280 -31.96 6.03 -18.73
N GLU A 281 -32.69 6.99 -19.28
CA GLU A 281 -32.51 8.42 -18.98
C GLU A 281 -32.65 8.71 -17.48
N ASP A 282 -33.58 8.03 -16.79
CA ASP A 282 -33.78 8.18 -15.34
C ASP A 282 -32.53 7.80 -14.53
N GLN A 283 -31.80 6.76 -14.96
CA GLN A 283 -30.56 6.36 -14.29
C GLN A 283 -29.44 7.37 -14.53
N VAL A 284 -29.36 7.95 -15.72
CA VAL A 284 -28.36 8.99 -16.03
C VAL A 284 -28.69 10.29 -15.29
N LYS A 285 -29.97 10.67 -15.22
CA LYS A 285 -30.44 11.83 -14.44
C LYS A 285 -30.16 11.68 -12.95
N ALA A 286 -30.29 10.48 -12.39
CA ALA A 286 -29.95 10.21 -10.99
C ALA A 286 -28.46 10.42 -10.67
N LEU A 287 -27.57 10.39 -11.67
CA LEU A 287 -26.14 10.66 -11.52
C LEU A 287 -25.77 12.15 -11.64
N LEU A 288 -26.73 13.01 -12.00
CA LEU A 288 -26.53 14.46 -12.03
C LEU A 288 -26.41 15.00 -10.60
N LEU A 289 -25.18 15.27 -10.17
CA LEU A 289 -24.93 15.89 -8.86
C LEU A 289 -25.22 17.39 -8.87
N VAL A 290 -25.19 18.01 -10.06
CA VAL A 290 -25.41 19.44 -10.25
C VAL A 290 -26.90 19.72 -10.40
N GLN A 291 -27.41 20.65 -9.60
CA GLN A 291 -28.83 21.04 -9.60
C GLN A 291 -29.04 22.51 -9.97
N LYS A 292 -30.21 22.80 -10.54
CA LYS A 292 -30.63 24.18 -10.82
C LYS A 292 -30.73 25.00 -9.53
N GLY A 293 -30.25 26.23 -9.57
CA GLY A 293 -30.21 27.17 -8.44
C GLY A 293 -29.04 26.97 -7.48
N GLN A 294 -28.27 25.89 -7.64
CA GLN A 294 -27.04 25.68 -6.87
C GLN A 294 -25.92 26.59 -7.39
N VAL A 295 -24.97 26.92 -6.52
CA VAL A 295 -23.72 27.58 -6.91
C VAL A 295 -22.91 26.64 -7.80
N PHE A 296 -22.33 27.17 -8.87
CA PHE A 296 -21.52 26.36 -9.77
C PHE A 296 -20.34 25.71 -9.03
N SER A 297 -20.01 24.47 -9.39
CA SER A 297 -18.85 23.77 -8.87
C SER A 297 -18.23 22.90 -9.96
N ARG A 298 -17.00 23.23 -10.36
CA ARG A 298 -16.26 22.43 -11.35
C ARG A 298 -16.10 20.99 -10.90
N LYS A 299 -15.80 20.74 -9.63
CA LYS A 299 -15.75 19.40 -9.06
C LYS A 299 -17.04 18.61 -9.25
N LEU A 300 -18.20 19.20 -8.97
CA LEU A 300 -19.48 18.50 -9.17
C LEU A 300 -19.75 18.22 -10.66
N MET A 301 -19.40 19.15 -11.55
CA MET A 301 -19.52 18.98 -13.00
C MET A 301 -18.61 17.85 -13.53
N THR A 302 -17.33 17.86 -13.16
CA THR A 302 -16.37 16.83 -13.56
C THR A 302 -16.77 15.47 -12.97
N THR A 303 -17.13 15.41 -11.69
CA THR A 303 -17.60 14.18 -11.04
C THR A 303 -18.85 13.63 -11.72
N THR A 304 -19.79 14.49 -12.09
CA THR A 304 -20.99 14.08 -12.86
C THR A 304 -20.60 13.49 -14.20
N SER A 305 -19.67 14.13 -14.93
CA SER A 305 -19.18 13.63 -16.23
C SER A 305 -18.50 12.27 -16.09
N GLU A 306 -17.69 12.07 -15.05
CA GLU A 306 -17.05 10.79 -14.74
C GLU A 306 -18.06 9.70 -14.36
N LEU A 307 -19.06 10.01 -13.53
CA LEU A 307 -20.10 9.06 -13.13
C LEU A 307 -20.91 8.57 -14.34
N ILE A 308 -21.29 9.49 -15.24
CA ILE A 308 -21.99 9.13 -16.48
C ILE A 308 -21.05 8.29 -17.37
N THR A 309 -19.81 8.72 -17.57
CA THR A 309 -18.81 7.98 -18.37
C THR A 309 -18.63 6.55 -17.86
N ARG A 310 -18.46 6.37 -16.54
CA ARG A 310 -18.34 5.04 -15.92
C ARG A 310 -19.62 4.22 -16.06
N ARG A 311 -20.80 4.83 -15.91
CA ARG A 311 -22.08 4.13 -16.10
C ARG A 311 -22.23 3.59 -17.52
N LEU A 312 -21.79 4.34 -18.52
CA LEU A 312 -21.77 3.92 -19.93
C LEU A 312 -20.68 2.87 -20.18
N GLY A 313 -19.50 3.07 -19.63
CA GLY A 313 -18.40 2.10 -19.66
C GLY A 313 -18.80 0.73 -19.11
N ASN A 314 -19.68 0.69 -18.10
CA ASN A 314 -20.18 -0.57 -17.54
C ASN A 314 -21.04 -1.38 -18.52
N GLU A 315 -21.69 -0.71 -19.48
CA GLU A 315 -22.52 -1.34 -20.52
C GLU A 315 -21.72 -1.78 -21.75
N GLY A 316 -20.40 -1.53 -21.80
CA GLY A 316 -19.56 -1.83 -22.95
C GLY A 316 -19.08 -0.59 -23.73
N TYR A 317 -19.50 0.62 -23.37
CA TYR A 317 -19.09 1.85 -24.05
C TYR A 317 -17.79 2.39 -23.44
N THR A 318 -16.71 1.60 -23.51
CA THR A 318 -15.41 1.91 -22.85
C THR A 318 -14.77 3.21 -23.35
N PHE A 319 -15.06 3.59 -24.60
CA PHE A 319 -14.59 4.83 -25.22
C PHE A 319 -15.60 5.98 -25.12
N ALA A 320 -16.61 5.86 -24.26
CA ALA A 320 -17.57 6.93 -24.03
C ALA A 320 -16.83 8.17 -23.51
N ASN A 321 -17.14 9.32 -24.10
CA ASN A 321 -16.62 10.61 -23.68
C ASN A 321 -17.80 11.50 -23.28
N VAL A 322 -17.82 11.93 -22.02
CA VAL A 322 -18.82 12.85 -21.49
C VAL A 322 -18.11 14.13 -21.10
N ASN A 323 -18.46 15.23 -21.77
CA ASN A 323 -17.88 16.54 -21.48
C ASN A 323 -18.96 17.49 -20.96
N GLY A 324 -18.77 18.00 -19.75
CA GLY A 324 -19.55 19.12 -19.23
C GLY A 324 -19.05 20.43 -19.82
N VAL A 325 -19.88 21.07 -20.64
CA VAL A 325 -19.58 22.38 -21.24
C VAL A 325 -20.37 23.45 -20.49
N PRO A 326 -19.72 24.34 -19.71
CA PRO A 326 -20.38 25.49 -19.12
C PRO A 326 -20.56 26.59 -20.17
N GLN A 327 -21.76 27.14 -20.26
CA GLN A 327 -22.08 28.35 -21.03
C GLN A 327 -22.42 29.47 -20.04
N THR A 328 -21.51 30.43 -19.90
CA THR A 328 -21.66 31.55 -18.98
C THR A 328 -22.58 32.62 -19.55
N HIS A 329 -23.41 33.18 -18.69
CA HIS A 329 -24.25 34.34 -18.95
C HIS A 329 -23.80 35.43 -17.97
N ASP A 330 -22.93 36.31 -18.47
CA ASP A 330 -22.25 37.29 -17.63
C ASP A 330 -23.21 38.39 -17.13
N ASP A 331 -24.33 38.63 -17.83
CA ASP A 331 -25.33 39.65 -17.48
C ASP A 331 -26.07 39.34 -16.17
N ASP A 332 -26.46 38.07 -15.97
CA ASP A 332 -27.22 37.60 -14.80
C ASP A 332 -26.37 36.75 -13.84
N HIS A 333 -25.07 36.59 -14.13
CA HIS A 333 -24.13 35.76 -13.39
C HIS A 333 -24.63 34.31 -13.24
N THR A 334 -25.18 33.76 -14.33
CA THR A 334 -25.64 32.38 -14.37
C THR A 334 -24.89 31.52 -15.37
N VAL A 335 -24.91 30.22 -15.17
CA VAL A 335 -24.28 29.24 -16.08
C VAL A 335 -25.26 28.14 -16.45
N ASP A 336 -25.32 27.85 -17.74
CA ASP A 336 -25.97 26.64 -18.25
C ASP A 336 -24.91 25.57 -18.43
N ILE A 337 -25.13 24.37 -17.90
CA ILE A 337 -24.20 23.26 -18.05
C ILE A 337 -24.83 22.24 -18.99
N THR A 338 -24.17 22.03 -20.13
CA THR A 338 -24.58 20.98 -21.08
C THR A 338 -23.59 19.83 -21.02
N PHE A 339 -24.06 18.66 -20.59
CA PHE A 339 -23.30 17.42 -20.64
C PHE A 339 -23.47 16.77 -22.00
N MET A 340 -22.43 16.85 -22.82
CA MET A 340 -22.37 16.25 -24.15
C MET A 340 -21.88 14.81 -24.05
N VAL A 341 -22.77 13.85 -24.33
CA VAL A 341 -22.51 12.40 -24.23
C VAL A 341 -22.23 11.83 -25.61
N VAL A 342 -21.00 11.35 -25.81
CA VAL A 342 -20.58 10.62 -27.03
C VAL A 342 -20.22 9.20 -26.63
N PRO A 343 -21.13 8.21 -26.76
CA PRO A 343 -20.92 6.86 -26.24
C PRO A 343 -19.90 6.04 -27.05
N GLY A 344 -19.75 6.33 -28.36
CA GLY A 344 -18.95 5.50 -29.25
C GLY A 344 -19.56 4.12 -29.53
N LYS A 345 -18.74 3.20 -30.04
CA LYS A 345 -19.15 1.79 -30.26
C LYS A 345 -19.02 0.98 -28.98
N ARG A 346 -19.82 -0.09 -28.88
CA ARG A 346 -19.68 -1.06 -27.80
C ARG A 346 -18.41 -1.89 -28.04
N ALA A 347 -17.51 -1.89 -27.07
CA ALA A 347 -16.26 -2.64 -27.12
C ALA A 347 -16.40 -4.01 -26.46
N TYR A 348 -15.70 -5.01 -27.01
CA TYR A 348 -15.55 -6.35 -26.48
C TYR A 348 -14.09 -6.59 -26.10
N VAL A 349 -13.86 -7.37 -25.04
CA VAL A 349 -12.51 -7.76 -24.65
C VAL A 349 -12.05 -8.88 -25.56
N ASP A 350 -10.97 -8.68 -26.33
CA ASP A 350 -10.36 -9.76 -27.11
C ASP A 350 -9.54 -10.65 -26.18
N ARG A 351 -8.55 -10.08 -25.48
CA ARG A 351 -7.67 -10.80 -24.55
C ARG A 351 -7.38 -10.04 -23.28
N ILE A 352 -7.12 -10.79 -22.20
CA ILE A 352 -6.56 -10.29 -20.95
C ILE A 352 -5.11 -10.77 -20.85
N ASN A 353 -4.17 -9.82 -20.89
CA ASN A 353 -2.75 -10.09 -20.83
C ASN A 353 -2.19 -9.64 -19.47
N PHE A 354 -1.23 -10.41 -18.95
CA PHE A 354 -0.50 -10.09 -17.73
C PHE A 354 0.98 -9.87 -18.06
N VAL A 355 1.57 -8.82 -17.51
CA VAL A 355 2.99 -8.47 -17.70
C VAL A 355 3.62 -8.19 -16.34
N GLY A 356 4.80 -8.75 -16.10
CA GLY A 356 5.58 -8.52 -14.87
C GLY A 356 5.43 -9.59 -13.79
N ASN A 357 4.57 -10.59 -13.98
CA ASN A 357 4.44 -11.76 -13.11
C ASN A 357 5.54 -12.81 -13.40
N THR A 358 6.77 -12.54 -12.95
CA THR A 358 7.92 -13.42 -13.20
C THR A 358 7.99 -14.63 -12.28
N LYS A 359 7.50 -14.49 -11.04
CA LYS A 359 7.49 -15.54 -10.02
C LYS A 359 6.12 -16.15 -9.84
N THR A 360 5.06 -15.36 -10.04
CA THR A 360 3.67 -15.75 -9.81
C THR A 360 3.06 -16.34 -11.07
N ASP A 361 2.45 -17.51 -10.93
CA ASP A 361 1.78 -18.19 -12.04
C ASP A 361 0.65 -17.31 -12.63
N ASP A 362 0.52 -17.27 -13.96
CA ASP A 362 -0.57 -16.55 -14.66
C ASP A 362 -1.96 -16.90 -14.11
N LYS A 363 -2.20 -18.19 -13.80
CA LYS A 363 -3.48 -18.67 -13.24
C LYS A 363 -3.89 -17.95 -11.95
N VAL A 364 -2.92 -17.48 -11.16
CA VAL A 364 -3.17 -16.76 -9.89
C VAL A 364 -3.72 -15.37 -10.17
N LEU A 365 -3.27 -14.71 -11.24
CA LEU A 365 -3.79 -13.42 -11.64
C LEU A 365 -5.12 -13.59 -12.39
N ARG A 366 -5.19 -14.58 -13.30
CA ARG A 366 -6.35 -14.83 -14.15
C ARG A 366 -7.60 -15.20 -13.36
N ARG A 367 -7.48 -15.96 -12.27
CA ARG A 367 -8.62 -16.30 -11.38
C ARG A 367 -9.20 -15.09 -10.62
N GLU A 368 -8.47 -13.98 -10.54
CA GLU A 368 -8.98 -12.74 -9.93
C GLU A 368 -9.80 -11.89 -10.91
N MET A 369 -9.85 -12.27 -12.19
CA MET A 369 -10.56 -11.51 -13.21
C MET A 369 -12.07 -11.67 -13.04
N ARG A 370 -12.76 -10.54 -12.91
CA ARG A 370 -14.22 -10.42 -13.02
C ARG A 370 -14.65 -10.10 -14.44
N GLN A 371 -13.81 -9.38 -15.18
CA GLN A 371 -13.98 -9.20 -16.63
C GLN A 371 -13.60 -10.51 -17.34
N MET A 372 -14.48 -10.99 -18.22
CA MET A 372 -14.23 -12.18 -19.03
C MET A 372 -13.70 -11.78 -20.41
N GLU A 373 -12.77 -12.57 -20.94
CA GLU A 373 -12.37 -12.54 -22.35
C GLU A 373 -13.58 -12.91 -23.24
N GLY A 374 -13.73 -12.23 -24.38
CA GLY A 374 -14.88 -12.37 -25.28
C GLY A 374 -16.18 -11.71 -24.79
N GLY A 375 -16.23 -11.24 -23.55
CA GLY A 375 -17.35 -10.45 -23.03
C GLY A 375 -17.30 -8.98 -23.49
N TRP A 376 -18.41 -8.25 -23.32
CA TRP A 376 -18.35 -6.80 -23.48
C TRP A 376 -17.45 -6.19 -22.39
N ALA A 377 -16.71 -5.14 -22.73
CA ALA A 377 -15.76 -4.52 -21.83
C ALA A 377 -16.48 -3.63 -20.79
N SER A 378 -16.45 -4.04 -19.53
CA SER A 378 -17.07 -3.28 -18.43
C SER A 378 -16.01 -2.61 -17.58
N THR A 379 -16.01 -1.28 -17.54
CA THR A 379 -15.07 -0.51 -16.69
C THR A 379 -15.15 -0.96 -15.23
N TYR A 380 -16.35 -1.20 -14.70
CA TYR A 380 -16.54 -1.72 -13.35
C TYR A 380 -15.87 -3.08 -13.13
N LEU A 381 -16.03 -4.05 -14.03
CA LEU A 381 -15.43 -5.38 -13.88
C LEU A 381 -13.91 -5.33 -14.02
N ILE A 382 -13.38 -4.49 -14.92
CA ILE A 382 -11.94 -4.27 -15.11
C ILE A 382 -11.31 -3.65 -13.84
N ASP A 383 -11.94 -2.60 -13.28
CA ASP A 383 -11.53 -1.96 -12.03
C ASP A 383 -11.62 -2.92 -10.83
N GLN A 384 -12.68 -3.73 -10.78
CA GLN A 384 -12.85 -4.72 -9.72
C GLN A 384 -11.76 -5.80 -9.80
N SER A 385 -11.40 -6.24 -11.01
CA SER A 385 -10.32 -7.19 -11.24
C SER A 385 -8.97 -6.61 -10.79
N LYS A 386 -8.69 -5.33 -11.12
CA LYS A 386 -7.52 -4.60 -10.60
C LYS A 386 -7.50 -4.57 -9.08
N THR A 387 -8.62 -4.20 -8.46
CA THR A 387 -8.75 -4.12 -7.00
C THR A 387 -8.50 -5.47 -6.33
N ARG A 388 -8.96 -6.57 -6.95
CA ARG A 388 -8.72 -7.93 -6.45
C ARG A 388 -7.24 -8.33 -6.53
N LEU A 389 -6.56 -7.99 -7.64
CA LEU A 389 -5.12 -8.19 -7.76
C LEU A 389 -4.34 -7.40 -6.70
N GLU A 390 -4.70 -6.14 -6.44
CA GLU A 390 -4.07 -5.31 -5.39
C GLU A 390 -4.29 -5.92 -4.00
N ARG A 391 -5.47 -6.49 -3.74
CA ARG A 391 -5.80 -7.15 -2.46
C ARG A 391 -5.01 -8.44 -2.21
N LEU A 392 -4.42 -9.07 -3.23
CA LEU A 392 -3.55 -10.24 -3.02
C LEU A 392 -2.30 -9.90 -2.21
N GLY A 393 -1.83 -8.65 -2.26
CA GLY A 393 -0.60 -8.24 -1.59
C GLY A 393 0.70 -8.76 -2.24
N PHE A 394 0.62 -9.45 -3.38
CA PHE A 394 1.79 -9.98 -4.10
C PHE A 394 2.48 -8.92 -4.97
N PHE A 395 1.81 -7.80 -5.22
CA PHE A 395 2.25 -6.75 -6.12
C PHE A 395 2.29 -5.40 -5.41
N LYS A 396 3.37 -4.64 -5.63
CA LYS A 396 3.51 -3.26 -5.14
C LYS A 396 2.63 -2.30 -5.94
N THR A 397 2.55 -2.53 -7.24
CA THR A 397 1.79 -1.70 -8.19
C THR A 397 1.04 -2.61 -9.15
N VAL A 398 -0.24 -2.30 -9.40
CA VAL A 398 -1.06 -2.93 -10.44
C VAL A 398 -1.61 -1.83 -11.35
N ASN A 399 -1.20 -1.83 -12.61
CA ASN A 399 -1.69 -0.91 -13.62
C ASN A 399 -2.51 -1.68 -14.64
N VAL A 400 -3.57 -1.05 -15.13
CA VAL A 400 -4.42 -1.60 -16.19
C VAL A 400 -4.47 -0.61 -17.34
N GLU A 401 -4.22 -1.12 -18.54
CA GLU A 401 -4.34 -0.36 -19.77
C GLU A 401 -5.29 -1.11 -20.72
N THR A 402 -6.15 -0.35 -21.40
CA THR A 402 -7.13 -0.92 -22.34
C THR A 402 -6.90 -0.39 -23.76
N PRO A 403 -5.78 -0.77 -24.42
CA PRO A 403 -5.54 -0.35 -25.80
C PRO A 403 -6.57 -0.95 -26.76
N ALA A 404 -6.94 -0.18 -27.78
CA ALA A 404 -7.74 -0.69 -28.89
C ALA A 404 -6.94 -1.70 -29.72
N VAL A 405 -7.59 -2.78 -30.15
CA VAL A 405 -6.95 -3.79 -31.01
C VAL A 405 -6.69 -3.19 -32.40
N PRO A 406 -5.45 -3.17 -32.91
CA PRO A 406 -5.16 -2.60 -34.22
C PRO A 406 -6.00 -3.24 -35.33
N GLY A 407 -6.73 -2.41 -36.09
CA GLY A 407 -7.57 -2.86 -37.20
C GLY A 407 -8.98 -3.31 -36.82
N LYS A 408 -9.38 -3.23 -35.54
CA LYS A 408 -10.75 -3.47 -35.07
C LYS A 408 -11.22 -2.30 -34.20
N ASP A 409 -12.44 -1.81 -34.45
CA ASP A 409 -12.97 -0.63 -33.75
C ASP A 409 -13.96 -0.95 -32.62
N ASP A 410 -14.27 -2.23 -32.44
CA ASP A 410 -15.16 -2.79 -31.42
C ASP A 410 -14.43 -3.74 -30.45
N GLN A 411 -13.09 -3.78 -30.47
CA GLN A 411 -12.30 -4.66 -29.61
C GLN A 411 -11.19 -3.95 -28.85
N VAL A 412 -11.00 -4.37 -27.61
CA VAL A 412 -9.95 -3.90 -26.71
C VAL A 412 -9.20 -5.08 -26.10
N ASP A 413 -7.90 -4.92 -25.93
CA ASP A 413 -7.12 -5.77 -25.04
C ASP A 413 -7.12 -5.16 -23.64
N VAL A 414 -7.06 -5.99 -22.61
CA VAL A 414 -6.91 -5.54 -21.22
C VAL A 414 -5.56 -6.02 -20.71
N ASN A 415 -4.62 -5.10 -20.58
CA ASN A 415 -3.24 -5.38 -20.18
C ASN A 415 -3.05 -5.01 -18.72
N TYR A 416 -2.88 -6.01 -17.86
CA TYR A 416 -2.51 -5.83 -16.46
C TYR A 416 -0.99 -5.89 -16.31
N SER A 417 -0.38 -4.74 -16.02
CA SER A 417 1.04 -4.63 -15.72
C SER A 417 1.25 -4.62 -14.21
N VAL A 418 1.98 -5.61 -13.69
CA VAL A 418 2.22 -5.80 -12.26
C VAL A 418 3.70 -5.68 -11.90
N GLU A 419 4.00 -5.09 -10.75
CA GLU A 419 5.34 -5.07 -10.14
C GLU A 419 5.33 -6.01 -8.92
N GLU A 420 5.93 -7.19 -9.05
CA GLU A 420 6.00 -8.18 -7.96
C GLU A 420 6.80 -7.66 -6.75
N GLN A 421 6.29 -7.94 -5.55
CA GLN A 421 6.98 -7.65 -4.29
C GLN A 421 7.20 -8.92 -3.46
N ALA A 422 7.92 -8.80 -2.35
CA ALA A 422 8.09 -9.91 -1.42
C ALA A 422 6.73 -10.28 -0.79
N SER A 423 6.25 -11.48 -1.09
CA SER A 423 5.01 -12.05 -0.52
C SER A 423 5.23 -12.77 0.82
N GLY A 424 6.50 -12.91 1.23
CA GLY A 424 6.89 -13.59 2.45
C GLY A 424 7.26 -12.60 3.55
N SER A 425 6.97 -12.96 4.79
CA SER A 425 7.30 -12.19 5.98
C SER A 425 7.93 -13.09 7.04
N ILE A 426 9.00 -12.60 7.65
CA ILE A 426 9.57 -13.17 8.87
C ILE A 426 9.18 -12.22 9.99
N THR A 427 8.39 -12.72 10.93
CA THR A 427 7.91 -11.95 12.06
C THR A 427 8.57 -12.50 13.32
N ALA A 428 9.25 -11.63 14.06
CA ALA A 428 9.62 -11.88 15.44
C ALA A 428 8.84 -10.89 16.31
N SER A 429 8.11 -11.40 17.29
CA SER A 429 7.32 -10.60 18.21
C SER A 429 7.79 -10.84 19.64
N VAL A 430 7.97 -9.75 20.38
CA VAL A 430 8.16 -9.79 21.83
C VAL A 430 7.01 -9.01 22.41
N GLY A 431 6.12 -9.71 23.10
CA GLY A 431 5.00 -9.14 23.81
C GLY A 431 5.17 -9.32 25.31
N PHE A 432 4.45 -8.51 26.07
CA PHE A 432 4.27 -8.72 27.49
C PHE A 432 2.81 -8.47 27.82
N ALA A 433 2.20 -9.43 28.50
CA ALA A 433 0.85 -9.30 29.02
C ALA A 433 0.86 -9.69 30.49
N GLN A 434 0.17 -8.93 31.34
CA GLN A 434 0.15 -9.23 32.77
C GLN A 434 -0.43 -10.63 33.09
N SER A 435 -1.25 -11.19 32.20
CA SER A 435 -1.83 -12.53 32.35
C SER A 435 -1.00 -13.66 31.74
N ALA A 436 0.03 -13.36 30.95
CA ALA A 436 0.81 -14.37 30.24
C ALA A 436 2.33 -14.16 30.32
N GLY A 437 2.75 -13.11 31.02
CA GLY A 437 4.13 -12.70 31.16
C GLY A 437 4.78 -12.32 29.84
N LEU A 438 6.06 -12.67 29.71
CA LEU A 438 6.82 -12.49 28.48
C LEU A 438 6.33 -13.47 27.40
N ILE A 439 5.89 -12.93 26.26
CA ILE A 439 5.44 -13.69 25.10
C ILE A 439 6.46 -13.51 23.97
N LEU A 440 7.11 -14.60 23.58
CA LEU A 440 8.01 -14.66 22.45
C LEU A 440 7.31 -15.36 21.29
N GLY A 441 7.11 -14.65 20.19
CA GLY A 441 6.55 -15.20 18.96
C GLY A 441 7.56 -15.13 17.83
N GLY A 442 7.55 -16.14 16.99
CA GLY A 442 8.31 -16.19 15.75
C GLY A 442 7.46 -16.86 14.68
N SER A 443 7.34 -16.26 13.50
CA SER A 443 6.69 -16.91 12.38
C SER A 443 7.36 -16.60 11.06
N ILE A 444 7.37 -17.59 10.19
CA ILE A 444 7.76 -17.46 8.79
C ILE A 444 6.50 -17.73 8.00
N THR A 445 6.03 -16.73 7.27
CA THR A 445 4.83 -16.80 6.46
C THR A 445 5.18 -16.52 5.02
N GLN A 446 4.60 -17.29 4.11
CA GLN A 446 4.69 -17.08 2.68
C GLN A 446 3.28 -17.12 2.08
N SER A 447 2.78 -15.96 1.67
CA SER A 447 1.41 -15.81 1.14
C SER A 447 1.25 -16.24 -0.32
N ASN A 448 2.37 -16.34 -1.05
CA ASN A 448 2.45 -16.83 -2.43
C ASN A 448 3.52 -17.91 -2.56
N PHE A 449 3.32 -19.03 -1.86
CA PHE A 449 4.30 -20.12 -1.78
C PHE A 449 4.61 -20.68 -3.17
N LEU A 450 5.88 -20.59 -3.58
CA LEU A 450 6.38 -21.00 -4.89
C LEU A 450 5.63 -20.35 -6.08
N GLY A 451 5.03 -19.18 -5.92
CA GLY A 451 4.30 -18.51 -7.01
C GLY A 451 2.91 -19.07 -7.30
N THR A 452 2.44 -20.04 -6.51
CA THR A 452 1.18 -20.76 -6.75
C THR A 452 -0.07 -20.06 -6.20
N GLY A 453 0.11 -18.95 -5.48
CA GLY A 453 -0.93 -18.25 -4.74
C GLY A 453 -1.43 -19.01 -3.50
N ASN A 454 -0.69 -20.04 -3.06
CA ASN A 454 -0.97 -20.78 -1.84
C ASN A 454 -0.29 -20.12 -0.64
N TYR A 455 -0.94 -20.19 0.51
CA TYR A 455 -0.42 -19.71 1.78
C TYR A 455 0.30 -20.84 2.51
N ALA A 456 1.48 -20.57 3.05
CA ALA A 456 2.18 -21.47 3.96
C ALA A 456 2.74 -20.67 5.15
N SER A 457 2.58 -21.19 6.37
CA SER A 457 3.19 -20.57 7.55
C SER A 457 3.68 -21.60 8.56
N ILE A 458 4.77 -21.22 9.23
CA ILE A 458 5.31 -21.91 10.40
C ILE A 458 5.39 -20.87 11.50
N GLY A 459 4.78 -21.15 12.64
CA GLY A 459 4.77 -20.30 13.81
C GLY A 459 5.23 -21.03 15.06
N LEU A 460 5.88 -20.27 15.92
CA LEU A 460 6.23 -20.59 17.30
C LEU A 460 5.66 -19.46 18.16
N THR A 461 5.00 -19.80 19.25
CA THR A 461 4.68 -18.86 20.32
C THR A 461 5.03 -19.49 21.64
N LYS A 462 5.81 -18.81 22.47
CA LYS A 462 6.20 -19.23 23.80
C LYS A 462 5.86 -18.12 24.79
N SER A 463 5.03 -18.41 25.79
CA SER A 463 4.80 -17.57 26.96
C SER A 463 5.39 -18.23 28.20
N GLU A 464 5.10 -17.69 29.39
CA GLU A 464 5.49 -18.32 30.66
C GLU A 464 4.88 -19.72 30.83
N TYR A 465 3.63 -19.94 30.38
CA TYR A 465 2.90 -21.18 30.62
C TYR A 465 2.49 -21.94 29.34
N GLN A 466 2.68 -21.37 28.15
CA GLN A 466 2.28 -22.01 26.88
C GLN A 466 3.43 -22.03 25.87
N THR A 467 3.61 -23.17 25.21
CA THR A 467 4.45 -23.29 24.01
C THR A 467 3.62 -23.89 22.88
N LYS A 468 3.46 -23.12 21.80
CA LYS A 468 2.67 -23.45 20.61
C LYS A 468 3.58 -23.50 19.39
N TYR A 469 3.52 -24.61 18.67
CA TYR A 469 4.04 -24.74 17.32
C TYR A 469 2.87 -24.93 16.38
N ASN A 470 2.83 -24.16 15.30
CA ASN A 470 1.78 -24.28 14.29
C ASN A 470 2.39 -24.31 12.89
N PHE A 471 1.93 -25.24 12.07
CA PHE A 471 2.14 -25.25 10.63
C PHE A 471 0.78 -25.10 9.96
N ALA A 472 0.67 -24.22 8.98
CA ALA A 472 -0.53 -24.06 8.19
C ALA A 472 -0.18 -24.00 6.71
N TYR A 473 -0.97 -24.69 5.89
CA TYR A 473 -0.92 -24.60 4.44
C TYR A 473 -2.35 -24.44 3.92
N THR A 474 -2.59 -23.44 3.10
CA THR A 474 -3.92 -23.16 2.55
C THR A 474 -3.84 -22.90 1.05
N ASN A 475 -4.61 -23.67 0.28
CA ASN A 475 -4.94 -23.34 -1.09
C ASN A 475 -6.23 -22.52 -1.11
N PRO A 476 -6.19 -21.20 -1.38
CA PRO A 476 -7.38 -20.35 -1.37
C PRO A 476 -8.34 -20.63 -2.53
N TYR A 477 -7.88 -21.25 -3.62
CA TYR A 477 -8.67 -21.61 -4.79
C TYR A 477 -8.48 -23.09 -5.11
N PHE A 478 -8.91 -23.95 -4.20
CA PHE A 478 -9.00 -25.39 -4.46
C PHE A 478 -10.01 -25.68 -5.58
N THR A 479 -11.06 -24.86 -5.67
CA THR A 479 -11.99 -24.82 -6.80
C THR A 479 -11.89 -23.48 -7.55
N PRO A 480 -12.33 -23.42 -8.83
CA PRO A 480 -12.37 -22.17 -9.58
C PRO A 480 -13.18 -21.05 -8.91
N ASP A 481 -14.19 -21.40 -8.12
CA ASP A 481 -15.10 -20.45 -7.45
C ASP A 481 -14.53 -19.86 -6.15
N GLY A 482 -13.28 -20.17 -5.80
CA GLY A 482 -12.62 -19.64 -4.60
C GLY A 482 -12.92 -20.40 -3.32
N VAL A 483 -13.33 -21.67 -3.42
CA VAL A 483 -13.38 -22.55 -2.23
C VAL A 483 -11.95 -22.83 -1.79
N SER A 484 -11.66 -22.54 -0.53
CA SER A 484 -10.33 -22.76 0.04
C SER A 484 -10.22 -24.13 0.70
N LEU A 485 -9.08 -24.79 0.57
CA LEU A 485 -8.71 -25.99 1.31
C LEU A 485 -7.46 -25.72 2.14
N GLY A 486 -7.59 -25.82 3.46
CA GLY A 486 -6.52 -25.64 4.42
C GLY A 486 -6.16 -26.93 5.13
N TYR A 487 -4.90 -27.02 5.53
CA TYR A 487 -4.35 -28.03 6.43
C TYR A 487 -3.58 -27.32 7.55
N ASN A 488 -3.78 -27.78 8.78
CA ASN A 488 -3.07 -27.26 9.93
C ASN A 488 -2.49 -28.41 10.75
N LEU A 489 -1.27 -28.25 11.25
CA LEU A 489 -0.65 -29.12 12.23
C LEU A 489 -0.30 -28.25 13.44
N PHE A 490 -0.60 -28.71 14.64
CA PHE A 490 -0.30 -27.97 15.85
C PHE A 490 0.24 -28.87 16.94
N LEU A 491 1.17 -28.33 17.72
CA LEU A 491 1.65 -28.87 18.99
C LEU A 491 1.47 -27.76 20.02
N ASN A 492 0.68 -28.01 21.05
CA ASN A 492 0.43 -27.07 22.13
C ASN A 492 0.78 -27.74 23.46
N LYS A 493 1.79 -27.23 24.14
CA LYS A 493 2.11 -27.59 25.51
C LYS A 493 1.67 -26.45 26.42
N THR A 494 0.73 -26.73 27.32
CA THR A 494 0.28 -25.79 28.34
C THR A 494 0.66 -26.34 29.70
N ASP A 495 1.44 -25.57 30.45
CA ASP A 495 1.92 -25.94 31.77
C ASP A 495 1.57 -24.81 32.74
N TYR A 496 0.50 -24.99 33.53
CA TYR A 496 0.04 -23.99 34.49
C TYR A 496 0.92 -23.91 35.75
N ASN A 497 1.99 -24.71 35.84
CA ASN A 497 2.89 -24.74 37.00
C ASN A 497 3.73 -23.47 37.13
N ASP A 498 4.01 -22.78 36.02
CA ASP A 498 4.90 -21.62 35.97
C ASP A 498 4.17 -20.28 36.20
N TYR A 499 2.84 -20.27 36.35
CA TYR A 499 2.03 -19.03 36.44
C TYR A 499 1.83 -18.50 37.88
N TYR A 500 1.98 -19.34 38.90
CA TYR A 500 1.90 -18.94 40.31
C TYR A 500 3.25 -19.19 40.99
N ASP A 501 3.87 -18.12 41.51
CA ASP A 501 5.20 -18.07 42.15
C ASP A 501 5.32 -18.92 43.45
N ASP A 502 4.31 -19.74 43.76
CA ASP A 502 4.19 -20.56 44.97
C ASP A 502 4.52 -22.05 44.74
N GLY A 503 4.97 -22.46 43.55
CA GLY A 503 5.47 -23.83 43.33
C GLY A 503 4.41 -24.94 43.44
N VAL A 504 3.17 -24.65 43.05
CA VAL A 504 2.03 -25.54 43.24
C VAL A 504 1.31 -25.79 41.90
N SER A 505 1.38 -27.04 41.42
CA SER A 505 0.96 -27.49 40.09
C SER A 505 -0.57 -27.60 39.94
N TYR A 506 -1.14 -26.90 38.93
CA TYR A 506 -2.58 -26.90 38.65
C TYR A 506 -2.98 -28.05 37.71
N TYR A 507 -2.27 -28.22 36.60
CA TYR A 507 -2.25 -29.38 35.69
C TYR A 507 -1.41 -28.97 34.47
N SER A 508 -0.95 -29.95 33.70
CA SER A 508 -0.38 -29.70 32.37
C SER A 508 -1.18 -30.45 31.31
N ILE A 509 -1.27 -29.88 30.12
CA ILE A 509 -1.90 -30.51 28.96
C ILE A 509 -0.98 -30.40 27.74
N ASN A 510 -0.67 -31.55 27.17
CA ASN A 510 0.04 -31.66 25.91
C ASN A 510 -0.97 -32.06 24.83
N SER A 511 -1.23 -31.14 23.91
CA SER A 511 -2.12 -31.37 22.78
C SER A 511 -1.32 -31.40 21.49
N TYR A 512 -1.54 -32.40 20.64
CA TYR A 512 -1.11 -32.34 19.26
C TYR A 512 -2.25 -32.74 18.34
N GLY A 513 -2.25 -32.17 17.14
CA GLY A 513 -3.31 -32.48 16.22
C GLY A 513 -3.04 -32.03 14.81
N MET A 514 -3.90 -32.53 13.93
CA MET A 514 -3.97 -32.13 12.54
C MET A 514 -5.41 -31.79 12.19
N GLY A 515 -5.60 -30.75 11.39
CA GLY A 515 -6.90 -30.36 10.90
C GLY A 515 -6.90 -30.10 9.41
N THR A 516 -8.09 -30.22 8.83
CA THR A 516 -8.39 -29.73 7.49
C THR A 516 -9.57 -28.78 7.58
N THR A 517 -9.52 -27.72 6.77
CA THR A 517 -10.56 -26.69 6.73
C THR A 517 -10.99 -26.42 5.30
N PHE A 518 -12.30 -26.35 5.08
CA PHE A 518 -12.94 -26.03 3.81
C PHE A 518 -13.68 -24.71 3.96
N GLY A 519 -13.28 -23.70 3.21
CA GLY A 519 -13.89 -22.36 3.28
C GLY A 519 -14.64 -22.04 2.00
N TYR A 520 -15.96 -21.91 2.08
CA TYR A 520 -16.84 -21.55 0.98
C TYR A 520 -17.20 -20.05 1.05
N PRO A 521 -16.75 -19.22 0.09
CA PRO A 521 -17.14 -17.82 0.02
C PRO A 521 -18.59 -17.70 -0.49
N ILE A 522 -19.50 -17.19 0.35
CA ILE A 522 -20.89 -16.93 -0.05
C ILE A 522 -20.98 -15.58 -0.78
N SER A 523 -20.23 -14.59 -0.30
CA SER A 523 -20.13 -13.25 -0.87
C SER A 523 -18.73 -12.67 -0.61
N GLU A 524 -18.50 -11.42 -1.01
CA GLU A 524 -17.25 -10.70 -0.70
C GLU A 524 -17.09 -10.39 0.81
N THR A 525 -18.17 -10.50 1.60
CA THR A 525 -18.18 -10.19 3.05
C THR A 525 -18.54 -11.39 3.92
N THR A 526 -19.11 -12.45 3.34
CA THR A 526 -19.67 -13.60 4.06
C THR A 526 -19.01 -14.90 3.64
N ARG A 527 -18.64 -15.73 4.62
CA ARG A 527 -17.98 -17.02 4.41
C ARG A 527 -18.54 -18.09 5.34
N MET A 528 -18.61 -19.31 4.81
CA MET A 528 -18.88 -20.52 5.58
C MET A 528 -17.61 -21.37 5.65
N THR A 529 -17.25 -21.85 6.83
CA THR A 529 -16.04 -22.64 7.06
C THR A 529 -16.43 -23.95 7.71
N TYR A 530 -15.95 -25.06 7.16
CA TYR A 530 -16.12 -26.40 7.69
C TYR A 530 -14.76 -26.92 8.11
N GLY A 531 -14.65 -27.50 9.30
CA GLY A 531 -13.40 -28.01 9.84
C GLY A 531 -13.53 -29.45 10.29
N LEU A 532 -12.47 -30.23 10.11
CA LEU A 532 -12.28 -31.54 10.73
C LEU A 532 -10.90 -31.55 11.36
N THR A 533 -10.82 -31.76 12.67
CA THR A 533 -9.58 -31.75 13.44
C THR A 533 -9.46 -33.03 14.24
N LEU A 534 -8.40 -33.80 14.00
CA LEU A 534 -7.99 -34.90 14.87
C LEU A 534 -7.01 -34.33 15.91
N GLN A 535 -7.37 -34.44 17.18
CA GLN A 535 -6.59 -33.91 18.30
C GLN A 535 -6.37 -35.01 19.33
N HIS A 536 -5.14 -35.17 19.75
CA HIS A 536 -4.76 -35.98 20.90
C HIS A 536 -4.36 -35.07 22.05
N ASP A 537 -4.95 -35.29 23.21
CA ASP A 537 -4.72 -34.56 24.46
C ASP A 537 -4.20 -35.53 25.52
N GLU A 538 -3.11 -35.17 26.17
CA GLU A 538 -2.57 -35.88 27.33
C GLU A 538 -2.54 -34.90 28.51
N ILE A 539 -3.22 -35.28 29.59
CA ILE A 539 -3.38 -34.47 30.80
C ILE A 539 -2.52 -35.08 31.89
N SER A 540 -1.73 -34.24 32.56
CA SER A 540 -1.03 -34.65 33.78
C SER A 540 -1.47 -33.76 34.93
N PRO A 541 -2.17 -34.29 35.94
CA PRO A 541 -2.56 -33.51 37.11
C PRO A 541 -1.34 -33.20 37.96
N GLY A 542 -1.39 -32.06 38.64
CA GLY A 542 -0.41 -31.65 39.62
C GLY A 542 -0.67 -32.25 41.00
N THR A 543 0.36 -32.26 41.84
CA THR A 543 0.29 -32.79 43.23
C THR A 543 -0.83 -32.14 44.06
N TYR A 544 -1.17 -30.87 43.79
CA TYR A 544 -2.19 -30.15 44.54
C TYR A 544 -3.33 -29.67 43.62
N SER A 545 -3.59 -30.33 42.49
CA SER A 545 -4.70 -29.95 41.62
C SER A 545 -6.05 -30.01 42.34
N ALA A 546 -6.98 -29.19 41.88
CA ALA A 546 -8.35 -29.18 42.38
C ALA A 546 -9.02 -30.56 42.25
N ASP A 547 -9.93 -30.87 43.17
CA ASP A 547 -10.63 -32.15 43.20
C ASP A 547 -11.41 -32.42 41.91
N GLU A 548 -11.96 -31.39 41.25
CA GLU A 548 -12.68 -31.53 39.98
C GLU A 548 -11.78 -32.05 38.83
N ILE A 549 -10.47 -31.78 38.87
CA ILE A 549 -9.53 -32.25 37.85
C ILE A 549 -9.26 -33.74 38.05
N TYR A 550 -9.01 -34.16 39.28
CA TYR A 550 -8.81 -35.57 39.62
C TYR A 550 -10.08 -36.39 39.40
N ASP A 551 -11.25 -35.88 39.79
CA ASP A 551 -12.55 -36.50 39.51
C ASP A 551 -12.76 -36.72 38.01
N PHE A 552 -12.42 -35.74 37.18
CA PHE A 552 -12.51 -35.88 35.73
C PHE A 552 -11.58 -36.98 35.20
N ILE A 553 -10.33 -37.03 35.67
CA ILE A 553 -9.33 -38.02 35.25
C ILE A 553 -9.70 -39.43 35.71
N GLU A 554 -10.22 -39.59 36.93
CA GLU A 554 -10.68 -40.89 37.43
C GLU A 554 -11.84 -41.43 36.58
N ARG A 555 -12.78 -40.56 36.17
CA ARG A 555 -13.95 -40.95 35.38
C ARG A 555 -13.65 -41.20 33.91
N ASN A 556 -12.73 -40.45 33.30
CA ASN A 556 -12.55 -40.44 31.85
C ASN A 556 -11.16 -40.91 31.38
N GLY A 557 -10.16 -40.96 32.27
CA GLY A 557 -8.77 -41.22 31.95
C GLY A 557 -7.93 -39.94 31.78
N GLU A 558 -6.68 -40.09 31.37
CA GLU A 558 -5.70 -38.99 31.24
C GLU A 558 -5.31 -38.68 29.78
N SER A 559 -5.67 -39.55 28.83
CA SER A 559 -5.29 -39.45 27.42
C SER A 559 -6.53 -39.61 26.54
N PHE A 560 -6.71 -38.68 25.59
CA PHE A 560 -7.91 -38.59 24.76
C PHE A 560 -7.57 -38.31 23.31
N THR A 561 -8.12 -39.08 22.40
CA THR A 561 -8.08 -38.84 20.96
C THR A 561 -9.49 -38.49 20.48
N ASN A 562 -9.64 -37.24 20.03
CA ASN A 562 -10.93 -36.68 19.64
C ASN A 562 -10.90 -36.21 18.18
N LEU A 563 -11.93 -36.60 17.42
CA LEU A 563 -12.19 -36.05 16.09
C LEU A 563 -13.25 -34.95 16.21
N LYS A 564 -12.85 -33.69 16.08
CA LYS A 564 -13.71 -32.50 16.17
C LYS A 564 -14.17 -32.07 14.78
N ALA A 565 -15.46 -32.02 14.55
CA ALA A 565 -16.08 -31.40 13.38
C ALA A 565 -16.60 -30.00 13.73
N SER A 566 -16.33 -29.02 12.88
CA SER A 566 -16.79 -27.65 13.09
C SER A 566 -17.44 -27.04 11.85
N VAL A 567 -18.39 -26.15 12.09
CA VAL A 567 -19.07 -25.34 11.10
C VAL A 567 -19.11 -23.92 11.62
N ALA A 568 -18.58 -22.96 10.85
CA ALA A 568 -18.54 -21.57 11.21
C ALA A 568 -19.06 -20.69 10.08
N TRP A 569 -20.02 -19.84 10.41
CA TRP A 569 -20.46 -18.73 9.57
C TRP A 569 -19.79 -17.45 10.05
N SER A 570 -19.25 -16.65 9.13
CA SER A 570 -18.66 -15.35 9.45
C SER A 570 -19.04 -14.30 8.42
N GLU A 571 -19.30 -13.09 8.88
CA GLU A 571 -19.54 -11.91 8.06
C GLU A 571 -18.72 -10.71 8.57
N SER A 572 -18.10 -9.97 7.67
CA SER A 572 -17.39 -8.73 8.01
C SER A 572 -17.58 -7.64 6.96
N THR A 573 -18.08 -6.50 7.42
CA THR A 573 -18.27 -5.26 6.63
C THR A 573 -17.42 -4.11 7.19
N LEU A 574 -16.43 -4.43 8.03
CA LEU A 574 -15.55 -3.46 8.66
C LEU A 574 -14.80 -2.64 7.60
N ASN A 575 -14.71 -1.34 7.84
CA ASN A 575 -14.05 -0.43 6.91
C ASN A 575 -12.52 -0.52 6.92
N ARG A 576 -11.92 -1.11 7.96
CA ARG A 576 -10.48 -1.32 8.14
C ARG A 576 -10.25 -2.61 8.92
N GLY A 577 -9.14 -3.31 8.65
CA GLY A 577 -8.76 -4.53 9.40
C GLY A 577 -8.20 -4.25 10.80
N VAL A 578 -7.70 -3.04 11.04
CA VAL A 578 -7.13 -2.59 12.32
C VAL A 578 -7.74 -1.24 12.68
N LEU A 579 -8.08 -1.03 13.95
CA LEU A 579 -8.73 0.20 14.46
C LEU A 579 -9.93 0.64 13.60
N ALA A 580 -10.85 -0.29 13.33
CA ALA A 580 -12.09 -0.01 12.61
C ALA A 580 -12.94 1.04 13.35
N ASN A 581 -13.72 1.81 12.59
CA ASN A 581 -14.65 2.82 13.15
C ASN A 581 -16.02 2.84 12.44
N ARG A 582 -16.26 1.90 11.52
CA ARG A 582 -17.54 1.74 10.82
C ARG A 582 -17.69 0.30 10.31
N GLY A 583 -18.93 -0.18 10.33
CA GLY A 583 -19.29 -1.52 9.85
C GLY A 583 -19.48 -2.49 11.01
N HIS A 584 -19.70 -3.75 10.69
CA HIS A 584 -19.89 -4.80 11.70
C HIS A 584 -19.11 -6.06 11.33
N SER A 585 -18.89 -6.90 12.33
CA SER A 585 -18.26 -8.22 12.17
C SER A 585 -18.97 -9.20 13.08
N GLN A 586 -19.39 -10.34 12.53
CA GLN A 586 -20.10 -11.38 13.26
C GLN A 586 -19.54 -12.75 12.88
N SER A 587 -19.49 -13.66 13.84
CA SER A 587 -19.15 -15.06 13.60
C SER A 587 -19.95 -15.96 14.53
N LEU A 588 -20.52 -17.02 13.97
CA LEU A 588 -21.17 -18.10 14.71
C LEU A 588 -20.44 -19.39 14.37
N SER A 589 -19.87 -20.06 15.37
CA SER A 589 -19.19 -21.34 15.19
C SER A 589 -19.80 -22.42 16.08
N PHE A 590 -20.12 -23.54 15.47
CA PHE A 590 -20.51 -24.76 16.14
C PHE A 590 -19.39 -25.79 15.96
N MET A 591 -19.02 -26.47 17.04
CA MET A 591 -18.06 -27.56 17.03
C MET A 591 -18.65 -28.71 17.83
N ALA A 592 -18.51 -29.93 17.30
CA ALA A 592 -18.82 -31.14 18.03
C ALA A 592 -17.75 -32.19 17.75
N THR A 593 -17.38 -32.92 18.79
CA THR A 593 -16.69 -34.21 18.61
C THR A 593 -17.58 -35.16 17.82
N VAL A 594 -16.99 -36.09 17.07
CA VAL A 594 -17.69 -37.07 16.22
C VAL A 594 -17.71 -38.43 16.93
N PRO A 595 -18.75 -39.26 16.77
CA PRO A 595 -18.76 -40.63 17.32
C PRO A 595 -17.51 -41.42 16.96
N GLY A 596 -16.90 -42.07 17.95
CA GLY A 596 -15.57 -42.70 17.86
C GLY A 596 -14.44 -41.88 18.49
N SER A 597 -14.75 -40.66 18.97
CA SER A 597 -13.88 -39.89 19.88
C SER A 597 -13.96 -40.45 21.31
N ASP A 598 -12.89 -40.30 22.09
CA ASP A 598 -12.86 -40.73 23.50
C ASP A 598 -13.79 -39.86 24.37
N LEU A 599 -13.88 -38.56 24.06
CA LEU A 599 -14.79 -37.61 24.69
C LEU A 599 -15.82 -37.10 23.70
N THR A 600 -17.07 -37.04 24.14
CA THR A 600 -18.22 -36.60 23.35
C THR A 600 -18.80 -35.31 23.91
N PHE A 601 -18.40 -34.17 23.34
CA PHE A 601 -18.86 -32.83 23.69
C PHE A 601 -19.05 -31.92 22.47
N TYR A 602 -19.79 -30.83 22.66
CA TYR A 602 -19.99 -29.77 21.67
C TYR A 602 -19.81 -28.37 22.27
N LYS A 603 -19.51 -27.39 21.41
CA LYS A 603 -19.37 -25.97 21.71
C LYS A 603 -20.08 -25.13 20.64
N LEU A 604 -20.71 -24.06 21.07
CA LEU A 604 -21.38 -23.06 20.25
C LEU A 604 -20.89 -21.68 20.70
N ASP A 605 -20.21 -20.98 19.80
CA ASP A 605 -19.63 -19.67 20.05
C ASP A 605 -20.24 -18.64 19.10
N TYR A 606 -20.60 -17.48 19.65
CA TYR A 606 -21.03 -16.32 18.89
C TYR A 606 -20.19 -15.10 19.29
N ASN A 607 -19.50 -14.51 18.32
CA ASN A 607 -18.78 -13.25 18.48
C ASN A 607 -19.41 -12.20 17.57
N GLY A 608 -19.74 -11.04 18.14
CA GLY A 608 -20.35 -9.94 17.38
C GLY A 608 -19.76 -8.60 17.80
N GLN A 609 -19.49 -7.74 16.82
CA GLN A 609 -19.18 -6.35 17.04
C GLN A 609 -19.77 -5.45 15.94
N THR A 610 -20.20 -4.25 16.32
CA THR A 610 -20.72 -3.25 15.39
C THR A 610 -20.22 -1.86 15.77
N PHE A 611 -19.85 -1.07 14.76
CA PHE A 611 -19.36 0.30 14.89
C PHE A 611 -20.37 1.26 14.26
N LEU A 612 -20.97 2.09 15.10
CA LEU A 612 -21.96 3.10 14.75
C LEU A 612 -21.25 4.47 14.71
N PRO A 613 -20.92 5.02 13.54
CA PRO A 613 -20.26 6.32 13.46
C PRO A 613 -21.24 7.43 13.87
N MET A 614 -20.87 8.28 14.82
CA MET A 614 -21.68 9.43 15.24
C MET A 614 -21.24 10.73 14.53
N SER A 615 -19.96 10.82 14.16
CA SER A 615 -19.39 11.94 13.40
C SER A 615 -18.28 11.44 12.47
N SER A 616 -17.56 12.34 11.80
CA SER A 616 -16.39 11.96 10.99
C SER A 616 -15.26 11.33 11.84
N ASN A 617 -15.21 11.64 13.14
CA ASN A 617 -14.08 11.30 14.02
C ASN A 617 -14.49 10.51 15.28
N THR A 618 -15.78 10.25 15.52
CA THR A 618 -16.28 9.53 16.71
C THR A 618 -17.20 8.38 16.34
N SER A 619 -17.17 7.29 17.12
CA SER A 619 -18.00 6.11 16.88
C SER A 619 -18.32 5.39 18.18
N ILE A 620 -19.50 4.76 18.25
CA ILE A 620 -19.84 3.80 19.31
C ILE A 620 -19.56 2.39 18.80
N ARG A 621 -18.79 1.62 19.55
CA ARG A 621 -18.61 0.18 19.35
C ARG A 621 -19.48 -0.58 20.34
N LEU A 622 -20.28 -1.50 19.85
CA LEU A 622 -20.98 -2.49 20.67
C LEU A 622 -20.36 -3.85 20.38
N HIS A 623 -20.00 -4.62 21.40
CA HIS A 623 -19.42 -5.95 21.23
C HIS A 623 -20.01 -6.97 22.20
N THR A 624 -19.98 -8.24 21.81
CA THR A 624 -20.38 -9.36 22.64
C THR A 624 -19.65 -10.64 22.24
N LYS A 625 -19.38 -11.49 23.24
CA LYS A 625 -18.97 -12.89 23.05
C LYS A 625 -19.86 -13.76 23.91
N LEU A 626 -20.53 -14.70 23.28
CA LEU A 626 -21.41 -15.68 23.91
C LEU A 626 -20.86 -17.07 23.60
N GLY A 627 -20.82 -17.94 24.60
CA GLY A 627 -20.35 -19.31 24.45
C GLY A 627 -21.25 -20.26 25.23
N TYR A 628 -21.54 -21.41 24.65
CA TYR A 628 -22.21 -22.51 25.34
C TYR A 628 -21.56 -23.82 24.94
N GLY A 629 -21.33 -24.71 25.89
CA GLY A 629 -20.80 -26.03 25.62
C GLY A 629 -21.40 -27.07 26.54
N ASN A 630 -21.49 -28.31 26.09
CA ASN A 630 -21.91 -29.40 26.96
C ASN A 630 -21.37 -30.74 26.45
N GLY A 631 -21.36 -31.72 27.36
CA GLY A 631 -21.16 -33.11 27.02
C GLY A 631 -22.43 -33.69 26.41
N TYR A 632 -22.27 -34.71 25.60
CA TYR A 632 -23.35 -35.55 25.10
C TYR A 632 -22.89 -37.01 25.11
N GLY A 633 -23.79 -37.99 24.97
CA GLY A 633 -23.37 -39.40 24.95
C GLY A 633 -22.76 -39.86 26.26
N SER A 634 -21.50 -40.31 26.23
CA SER A 634 -20.78 -40.89 27.39
C SER A 634 -20.08 -39.87 28.28
N THR A 635 -19.78 -38.67 27.76
CA THR A 635 -19.12 -37.62 28.55
C THR A 635 -20.15 -36.80 29.31
N ASP A 636 -20.05 -36.82 30.63
CA ASP A 636 -20.92 -36.00 31.48
C ASP A 636 -20.37 -34.57 31.56
N GLY A 637 -20.87 -33.72 30.67
CA GLY A 637 -20.57 -32.29 30.63
C GLY A 637 -19.34 -31.90 29.79
N LEU A 638 -19.03 -30.60 29.77
CA LEU A 638 -17.90 -30.09 28.99
C LEU A 638 -16.57 -30.42 29.72
N PRO A 639 -15.56 -30.98 29.04
CA PRO A 639 -14.24 -31.20 29.65
C PRO A 639 -13.65 -29.90 30.20
N PHE A 640 -13.06 -29.95 31.40
CA PHE A 640 -12.65 -28.74 32.12
C PHE A 640 -11.61 -27.90 31.37
N TYR A 641 -10.74 -28.53 30.58
CA TYR A 641 -9.73 -27.85 29.76
C TYR A 641 -10.31 -27.19 28.50
N GLU A 642 -11.60 -27.43 28.20
CA GLU A 642 -12.37 -26.76 27.14
C GLU A 642 -13.31 -25.68 27.70
N ASN A 643 -13.32 -25.45 29.01
CA ASN A 643 -14.14 -24.43 29.66
C ASN A 643 -13.83 -23.02 29.15
N TYR A 644 -14.84 -22.16 29.18
CA TYR A 644 -14.67 -20.74 28.95
C TYR A 644 -14.12 -20.05 30.19
N THR A 645 -13.36 -18.98 29.97
CA THR A 645 -12.80 -18.12 31.01
C THR A 645 -13.13 -16.66 30.71
N ALA A 646 -13.38 -15.84 31.74
CA ALA A 646 -13.58 -14.41 31.59
C ALA A 646 -12.81 -13.59 32.65
N GLY A 647 -12.69 -12.29 32.38
CA GLY A 647 -11.80 -11.36 33.09
C GLY A 647 -10.55 -11.06 32.24
N GLY A 648 -9.98 -9.88 32.44
CA GLY A 648 -8.81 -9.42 31.69
C GLY A 648 -9.12 -8.69 30.39
N GLU A 649 -8.06 -8.33 29.68
CA GLU A 649 -8.15 -7.69 28.38
C GLU A 649 -8.82 -8.63 27.36
N GLY A 650 -9.72 -8.11 26.53
CA GLY A 650 -10.47 -8.90 25.54
C GLY A 650 -11.72 -9.63 26.06
N SER A 651 -12.05 -9.50 27.35
CA SER A 651 -13.33 -9.94 27.93
C SER A 651 -13.98 -8.83 28.77
N VAL A 652 -13.78 -8.82 30.09
CA VAL A 652 -14.27 -7.80 31.03
C VAL A 652 -13.06 -7.14 31.69
N ARG A 653 -12.70 -5.94 31.22
CA ARG A 653 -11.57 -5.18 31.76
C ARG A 653 -11.83 -4.77 33.21
N GLY A 654 -10.79 -4.63 34.02
CA GLY A 654 -10.92 -4.32 35.44
C GLY A 654 -10.96 -5.51 36.39
N PHE A 655 -11.08 -6.72 35.85
CA PHE A 655 -10.95 -7.99 36.57
C PHE A 655 -9.72 -8.74 36.07
N LYS A 656 -9.06 -9.49 36.94
CA LYS A 656 -7.89 -10.31 36.59
C LYS A 656 -8.29 -11.43 35.64
N SER A 657 -7.40 -11.75 34.70
CA SER A 657 -7.66 -12.72 33.64
C SER A 657 -8.08 -14.09 34.19
N GLY A 658 -9.18 -14.63 33.67
CA GLY A 658 -9.70 -15.96 34.02
C GLY A 658 -10.31 -16.10 35.41
N THR A 659 -10.44 -15.02 36.19
CA THR A 659 -10.94 -15.09 37.59
C THR A 659 -12.46 -15.02 37.74
N LEU A 660 -13.20 -14.71 36.67
CA LEU A 660 -14.66 -14.66 36.70
C LEU A 660 -15.27 -16.02 36.43
N GLY A 661 -16.14 -16.48 37.35
CA GLY A 661 -16.96 -17.68 37.16
C GLY A 661 -16.96 -18.63 38.38
N PRO A 662 -17.34 -19.90 38.15
CA PRO A 662 -17.34 -20.94 39.17
C PRO A 662 -15.96 -21.15 39.80
N ARG A 663 -15.96 -21.47 41.10
CA ARG A 663 -14.73 -21.73 41.84
C ARG A 663 -14.61 -23.22 42.19
N SER A 664 -13.42 -23.75 41.94
CA SER A 664 -13.01 -25.13 42.20
C SER A 664 -12.87 -25.44 43.69
N THR A 665 -12.88 -26.73 44.01
CA THR A 665 -12.61 -27.26 45.33
C THR A 665 -11.09 -27.44 45.51
N PRO A 666 -10.47 -26.81 46.53
CA PRO A 666 -9.07 -27.04 46.88
C PRO A 666 -8.74 -28.52 47.07
N ALA A 667 -7.47 -28.91 46.89
CA ALA A 667 -7.03 -30.30 47.05
C ALA A 667 -7.34 -30.83 48.46
N THR A 668 -8.35 -31.69 48.57
CA THR A 668 -8.80 -32.26 49.86
C THR A 668 -8.03 -33.52 50.26
N GLY A 669 -7.15 -34.02 49.40
CA GLY A 669 -6.45 -35.30 49.60
C GLY A 669 -7.33 -36.53 49.36
N THR A 670 -8.57 -36.31 48.88
CA THR A 670 -9.51 -37.38 48.51
C THR A 670 -8.91 -38.31 47.46
N TYR A 671 -8.09 -37.78 46.55
CA TYR A 671 -7.46 -38.53 45.45
C TYR A 671 -5.98 -38.87 45.70
N SER A 672 -5.59 -39.08 46.97
CA SER A 672 -4.21 -39.40 47.36
C SER A 672 -3.62 -40.65 46.69
N SER A 673 -4.46 -41.61 46.32
CA SER A 673 -4.08 -42.80 45.54
C SER A 673 -3.60 -42.48 44.11
N MET A 674 -3.98 -41.33 43.58
CA MET A 674 -3.58 -40.81 42.26
C MET A 674 -2.46 -39.76 42.36
N GLY A 675 -1.89 -39.54 43.55
CA GLY A 675 -0.80 -38.59 43.77
C GLY A 675 -1.23 -37.20 44.26
N GLN A 676 -2.50 -37.00 44.65
CA GLN A 676 -2.97 -35.74 45.23
C GLN A 676 -2.56 -35.60 46.71
N GLU A 677 -1.94 -34.49 47.09
CA GLU A 677 -1.67 -34.15 48.48
C GLU A 677 -2.69 -33.15 49.02
N TYR A 678 -3.08 -33.32 50.30
CA TYR A 678 -3.95 -32.38 50.99
C TYR A 678 -3.25 -31.04 51.23
N TYR A 679 -3.94 -29.94 50.96
CA TYR A 679 -3.40 -28.60 51.20
C TYR A 679 -4.43 -27.71 51.90
N SER A 680 -4.26 -27.51 53.21
CA SER A 680 -5.23 -26.83 54.08
C SER A 680 -5.39 -25.34 53.83
N ASP A 681 -4.37 -24.70 53.27
CA ASP A 681 -4.26 -23.23 53.26
C ASP A 681 -4.63 -22.61 51.89
N ARG A 682 -5.19 -23.40 50.96
CA ARG A 682 -5.49 -22.92 49.61
C ARG A 682 -6.88 -22.29 49.51
N SER A 683 -6.95 -21.14 48.85
CA SER A 683 -8.20 -20.55 48.39
C SER A 683 -8.78 -21.33 47.19
N THR A 684 -10.09 -21.21 46.99
CA THR A 684 -10.76 -21.77 45.81
C THR A 684 -10.29 -21.05 44.54
N ASP A 685 -9.91 -21.79 43.50
CA ASP A 685 -9.43 -21.24 42.24
C ASP A 685 -10.52 -21.17 41.17
N SER A 686 -10.38 -20.33 40.15
CA SER A 686 -11.36 -20.29 39.05
C SER A 686 -11.22 -21.53 38.16
N LEU A 687 -12.33 -22.27 37.96
CA LEU A 687 -12.36 -23.47 37.11
C LEU A 687 -12.78 -23.15 35.66
N GLY A 688 -13.32 -21.94 35.45
CA GLY A 688 -14.12 -21.63 34.27
C GLY A 688 -15.46 -22.35 34.29
N GLY A 689 -16.12 -22.40 33.13
CA GLY A 689 -17.43 -23.02 33.01
C GLY A 689 -17.88 -23.18 31.56
N ASN A 690 -19.05 -23.77 31.38
CA ASN A 690 -19.56 -24.15 30.08
C ASN A 690 -20.48 -23.10 29.43
N ILE A 691 -20.77 -21.99 30.12
CA ILE A 691 -21.53 -20.85 29.59
C ILE A 691 -20.70 -19.57 29.73
N LEU A 692 -20.46 -18.87 28.62
CA LEU A 692 -19.80 -17.57 28.56
C LEU A 692 -20.80 -16.50 28.14
N ILE A 693 -20.89 -15.43 28.92
CA ILE A 693 -21.66 -14.24 28.55
C ILE A 693 -20.80 -13.02 28.80
N THR A 694 -20.35 -12.35 27.73
CA THR A 694 -19.64 -11.08 27.83
C THR A 694 -20.15 -10.08 26.79
N GLY A 695 -20.09 -8.80 27.13
CA GLY A 695 -20.50 -7.73 26.26
C GLY A 695 -20.00 -6.38 26.75
N GLY A 696 -20.13 -5.38 25.90
CA GLY A 696 -19.72 -4.04 26.25
C GLY A 696 -20.08 -3.01 25.21
N ALA A 697 -20.00 -1.75 25.64
CA ALA A 697 -20.15 -0.58 24.82
C ALA A 697 -18.93 0.32 24.99
N GLU A 698 -18.31 0.72 23.88
CA GLU A 698 -17.17 1.64 23.87
C GLU A 698 -17.53 2.89 23.06
N TYR A 699 -17.31 4.06 23.65
CA TYR A 699 -17.33 5.33 22.94
C TYR A 699 -15.92 5.67 22.47
N LEU A 700 -15.70 5.62 21.16
CA LEU A 700 -14.44 5.89 20.50
C LEU A 700 -14.37 7.37 20.12
N PHE A 701 -13.32 8.05 20.58
CA PHE A 701 -13.12 9.47 20.33
C PHE A 701 -11.65 9.76 20.05
N PRO A 702 -11.33 10.86 19.34
CA PRO A 702 -9.95 11.24 19.08
C PRO A 702 -9.33 11.96 20.29
N MET A 703 -8.04 11.73 20.53
CA MET A 703 -7.28 12.53 21.49
C MET A 703 -7.05 13.95 20.95
N PRO A 704 -7.45 15.01 21.67
CA PRO A 704 -7.40 16.39 21.17
C PRO A 704 -5.98 16.91 20.92
N PHE A 705 -4.95 16.29 21.49
CA PHE A 705 -3.56 16.73 21.39
C PHE A 705 -2.72 15.97 20.35
N ILE A 706 -3.30 14.99 19.64
CA ILE A 706 -2.59 14.14 18.67
C ILE A 706 -3.17 14.35 17.27
N LYS A 707 -2.31 14.83 16.36
CA LYS A 707 -2.70 15.16 14.97
C LYS A 707 -2.90 13.91 14.09
N ASP A 708 -2.13 12.84 14.32
CA ASP A 708 -2.30 11.59 13.59
C ASP A 708 -3.19 10.60 14.36
N GLN A 709 -4.48 10.66 14.05
CA GLN A 709 -5.51 9.84 14.68
C GLN A 709 -5.63 8.44 14.04
N LYS A 710 -4.85 8.12 13.00
CA LYS A 710 -4.97 6.83 12.31
C LYS A 710 -4.25 5.70 13.04
N SER A 711 -3.26 6.01 13.88
CA SER A 711 -2.49 5.05 14.66
C SER A 711 -2.92 4.94 16.12
N LEU A 712 -3.83 5.80 16.61
CA LEU A 712 -4.27 5.81 18.00
C LEU A 712 -5.79 5.77 18.08
N GLN A 713 -6.32 4.85 18.88
CA GLN A 713 -7.74 4.78 19.21
C GLN A 713 -7.92 4.91 20.71
N THR A 714 -8.67 5.91 21.14
CA THR A 714 -9.05 6.10 22.55
C THR A 714 -10.53 5.82 22.75
N SER A 715 -10.86 5.26 23.91
CA SER A 715 -12.18 4.77 24.24
C SER A 715 -12.55 5.04 25.69
N ILE A 716 -13.83 5.34 25.94
CA ILE A 716 -14.47 5.13 27.24
C ILE A 716 -15.30 3.86 27.06
N PHE A 717 -15.14 2.88 27.93
CA PHE A 717 -15.81 1.59 27.81
C PHE A 717 -16.62 1.25 29.05
N TRP A 718 -17.72 0.54 28.82
CA TRP A 718 -18.48 -0.16 29.84
C TRP A 718 -18.54 -1.63 29.44
N ASP A 719 -17.91 -2.49 30.24
CA ASP A 719 -17.86 -3.93 30.00
C ASP A 719 -18.70 -4.64 31.05
N PHE A 720 -19.32 -5.74 30.65
CA PHE A 720 -20.00 -6.64 31.56
C PHE A 720 -19.84 -8.08 31.10
N GLY A 721 -19.89 -9.01 32.05
CA GLY A 721 -19.87 -10.42 31.72
C GLY A 721 -19.40 -11.30 32.85
N THR A 722 -19.58 -12.59 32.67
CA THR A 722 -19.09 -13.63 33.57
C THR A 722 -19.16 -14.99 32.85
N VAL A 723 -18.69 -16.01 33.55
CA VAL A 723 -18.81 -17.41 33.15
C VAL A 723 -19.72 -18.13 34.14
N TYR A 724 -20.52 -19.08 33.67
CA TYR A 724 -21.35 -19.95 34.50
C TYR A 724 -21.06 -21.42 34.19
N SER A 725 -21.36 -22.29 35.15
CA SER A 725 -21.45 -23.74 34.95
C SER A 725 -22.87 -24.18 35.26
N ASP A 726 -23.54 -24.84 34.32
CA ASP A 726 -24.90 -25.39 34.53
C ASP A 726 -24.93 -26.60 35.47
N LYS A 727 -23.76 -27.21 35.72
CA LYS A 727 -23.58 -28.35 36.61
C LYS A 727 -22.53 -28.07 37.67
N CYS A 728 -22.80 -28.57 38.89
CA CYS A 728 -21.82 -28.70 39.96
C CYS A 728 -21.37 -30.17 39.98
N TYR A 729 -20.17 -30.48 39.48
CA TYR A 729 -19.68 -31.85 39.45
C TYR A 729 -19.40 -32.39 40.86
N LEU A 730 -18.95 -31.52 41.77
CA LEU A 730 -18.80 -31.83 43.19
C LEU A 730 -19.77 -30.96 44.00
N SER A 731 -20.26 -31.49 45.13
CA SER A 731 -21.11 -30.72 46.06
C SER A 731 -20.39 -29.55 46.73
N THR A 732 -19.06 -29.54 46.66
CA THR A 732 -18.16 -28.53 47.22
C THR A 732 -17.81 -27.43 46.21
N THR A 733 -18.10 -27.63 44.92
CA THR A 733 -17.90 -26.62 43.87
C THR A 733 -18.78 -25.41 44.16
N GLN A 734 -18.21 -24.19 44.11
CA GLN A 734 -18.93 -22.96 44.44
C GLN A 734 -19.39 -22.22 43.18
N ASN A 735 -20.48 -21.46 43.30
CA ASN A 735 -21.02 -20.59 42.24
C ASN A 735 -21.38 -21.31 40.92
N CYS A 736 -21.87 -22.55 41.02
CA CYS A 736 -22.38 -23.36 39.90
C CYS A 736 -23.89 -23.59 40.03
N GLY A 737 -24.57 -23.92 38.92
CA GLY A 737 -26.01 -24.11 38.84
C GLY A 737 -26.68 -23.16 37.85
N THR A 738 -27.68 -22.37 38.29
CA THR A 738 -28.46 -21.51 37.40
C THR A 738 -27.75 -20.22 37.03
N VAL A 739 -28.01 -19.72 35.81
CA VAL A 739 -27.52 -18.42 35.37
C VAL A 739 -28.15 -17.32 36.23
N SER A 740 -27.33 -16.66 37.04
CA SER A 740 -27.76 -15.57 37.91
C SER A 740 -27.18 -14.24 37.45
N LEU A 741 -28.06 -13.25 37.25
CA LEU A 741 -27.65 -11.86 37.06
C LEU A 741 -26.93 -11.30 38.31
N SER A 742 -26.99 -11.98 39.47
CA SER A 742 -26.27 -11.58 40.68
C SER A 742 -24.74 -11.60 40.50
N GLU A 743 -24.26 -12.59 39.76
CA GLU A 743 -22.83 -12.91 39.56
C GLU A 743 -22.24 -12.29 38.29
N MET A 744 -22.97 -11.37 37.64
CA MET A 744 -22.47 -10.70 36.44
C MET A 744 -21.51 -9.58 36.82
N ALA A 745 -20.25 -9.69 36.42
CA ALA A 745 -19.28 -8.63 36.64
C ALA A 745 -19.58 -7.44 35.72
N ALA A 746 -19.31 -6.23 36.20
CA ALA A 746 -19.42 -5.02 35.38
C ALA A 746 -18.31 -4.03 35.74
N SER A 747 -17.79 -3.32 34.75
CA SER A 747 -16.76 -2.31 34.92
C SER A 747 -16.96 -1.12 33.98
N LEU A 748 -16.42 0.02 34.37
CA LEU A 748 -16.39 1.23 33.56
C LEU A 748 -14.97 1.76 33.54
N GLY A 749 -14.47 2.14 32.36
CA GLY A 749 -13.08 2.54 32.24
C GLY A 749 -12.75 3.39 31.02
N VAL A 750 -11.47 3.72 30.93
CA VAL A 750 -10.86 4.40 29.79
C VAL A 750 -9.77 3.52 29.21
N GLY A 751 -9.72 3.43 27.88
CA GLY A 751 -8.77 2.62 27.15
C GLY A 751 -8.08 3.39 26.04
N ALA A 752 -6.83 3.08 25.77
CA ALA A 752 -6.06 3.64 24.66
C ALA A 752 -5.32 2.51 23.94
N THR A 753 -5.53 2.39 22.64
CA THR A 753 -4.79 1.46 21.78
C THR A 753 -3.94 2.26 20.80
N TRP A 754 -2.62 2.16 20.92
CA TRP A 754 -1.65 2.76 20.02
C TRP A 754 -1.01 1.70 19.14
N TYR A 755 -1.18 1.82 17.83
CA TYR A 755 -0.50 0.97 16.86
C TYR A 755 0.91 1.50 16.61
N SER A 756 1.90 0.90 17.27
CA SER A 756 3.32 1.25 17.12
C SER A 756 4.00 0.42 16.04
N PRO A 757 5.23 0.77 15.62
CA PRO A 757 6.04 -0.09 14.75
C PRO A 757 6.31 -1.49 15.33
N LEU A 758 6.17 -1.67 16.65
CA LEU A 758 6.38 -2.95 17.35
C LEU A 758 5.06 -3.74 17.55
N GLY A 759 3.93 -3.21 17.09
CA GLY A 759 2.59 -3.80 17.27
C GLY A 759 1.64 -2.93 18.10
N PRO A 760 0.40 -3.40 18.32
CA PRO A 760 -0.57 -2.70 19.14
C PRO A 760 -0.14 -2.66 20.61
N LEU A 761 -0.24 -1.48 21.21
CA LEU A 761 -0.09 -1.20 22.63
C LEU A 761 -1.47 -0.84 23.16
N THR A 762 -2.06 -1.71 23.98
CA THR A 762 -3.34 -1.42 24.60
C THR A 762 -3.13 -1.16 26.08
N PHE A 763 -3.75 -0.08 26.56
CA PHE A 763 -3.82 0.28 27.96
C PHE A 763 -5.27 0.43 28.35
N SER A 764 -5.63 -0.03 29.54
CA SER A 764 -6.94 0.22 30.11
C SER A 764 -6.87 0.49 31.62
N LEU A 765 -7.68 1.45 32.04
CA LEU A 765 -7.94 1.77 33.44
C LEU A 765 -9.43 1.55 33.67
N ALA A 766 -9.77 0.52 34.42
CA ALA A 766 -11.15 0.08 34.65
C ALA A 766 -11.49 0.08 36.13
N LEU A 767 -12.62 0.69 36.47
CA LEU A 767 -13.23 0.62 37.79
C LEU A 767 -14.28 -0.50 37.79
N PRO A 768 -14.10 -1.56 38.61
CA PRO A 768 -15.14 -2.54 38.86
C PRO A 768 -16.36 -1.87 39.49
N LEU A 769 -17.48 -1.85 38.76
CA LEU A 769 -18.77 -1.35 39.27
C LEU A 769 -19.48 -2.43 40.08
N ARG A 770 -19.29 -3.70 39.68
CA ARG A 770 -19.89 -4.86 40.32
C ARG A 770 -18.94 -6.03 40.29
N SER A 771 -18.58 -6.51 41.47
CA SER A 771 -17.64 -7.61 41.67
C SER A 771 -18.38 -8.84 42.21
N PRO A 772 -18.48 -9.94 41.43
CA PRO A 772 -19.02 -11.22 41.89
C PRO A 772 -18.22 -11.83 43.04
N SER A 773 -18.79 -12.78 43.76
CA SER A 773 -18.10 -13.44 44.87
C SER A 773 -16.84 -14.15 44.38
N GLY A 774 -15.72 -13.92 45.06
CA GLY A 774 -14.43 -14.48 44.67
C GLY A 774 -13.86 -13.89 43.38
N SER A 775 -14.35 -12.78 42.83
CA SER A 775 -13.65 -12.12 41.72
C SER A 775 -12.41 -11.35 42.20
N GLU A 776 -11.34 -11.35 41.40
CA GLU A 776 -10.13 -10.56 41.67
C GLU A 776 -10.11 -9.32 40.76
N ALA A 777 -10.02 -8.13 41.36
CA ALA A 777 -9.96 -6.88 40.61
C ALA A 777 -8.53 -6.57 40.13
N GLN A 778 -8.43 -5.99 38.93
CA GLN A 778 -7.19 -5.50 38.36
C GLN A 778 -7.46 -4.20 37.59
N VAL A 779 -7.28 -3.06 38.29
CA VAL A 779 -7.69 -1.73 37.81
C VAL A 779 -6.91 -1.26 36.59
N PHE A 780 -5.59 -1.51 36.57
CA PHE A 780 -4.72 -1.15 35.44
C PHE A 780 -4.32 -2.41 34.68
N GLN A 781 -4.61 -2.42 33.38
CA GLN A 781 -4.28 -3.53 32.47
C GLN A 781 -3.56 -2.99 31.25
N PHE A 782 -2.56 -3.73 30.78
CA PHE A 782 -1.89 -3.43 29.53
C PHE A 782 -1.48 -4.69 28.78
N SER A 783 -1.44 -4.58 27.46
CA SER A 783 -0.93 -5.58 26.55
C SER A 783 -0.02 -4.93 25.51
N LEU A 784 1.16 -5.51 25.32
CA LEU A 784 2.15 -5.06 24.35
C LEU A 784 2.33 -6.13 23.28
N GLY A 785 2.13 -5.78 22.01
CA GLY A 785 2.55 -6.60 20.87
C GLY A 785 1.75 -7.90 20.67
N GLN A 786 0.74 -8.15 21.50
CA GLN A 786 -0.20 -9.26 21.30
C GLN A 786 -1.16 -8.88 20.17
N THR A 787 -1.03 -9.54 19.02
CA THR A 787 -1.99 -9.39 17.92
C THR A 787 -3.26 -10.15 18.28
N PHE A 788 -4.39 -9.44 18.31
CA PHE A 788 -5.74 -9.92 18.66
C PHE A 788 -6.23 -11.08 17.79
#